data_AF-A0A6G0XNW5-F1
#
_entry.id   AF-A0A6G0XNW5-F1
#
_cell.length_a   1.000
_cell.length_b   1.000
_cell.length_c   1.000
_cell.angle_alpha   90.00
_cell.angle_beta   90.00
_cell.angle_gamma   90.00
#
_symmetry.space_group_name_H-M   'P 1'
#
loop_
_entity.id
_entity.type
_entity.pdbx_description
1 polymer ?
#
loop_
_entity_poly.entity_id
_entity_poly.type
_entity_poly.pdbx_seq_one_letter_code
_entity_poly.pdbx_strand_id
1 'polypeptide(L)'
;MRGKYGLGVLALASVWLGRSLHSRAASTQEPTVPSFHRPLLEILVPKNGQVIEASEVDIQIIVRDFMIPTPLRDSKVCVGMNDNVIANSMGKEGSVVETCFDQTDNKVFHATGLLPGSSYTVRVELVERGNVMAISMRYFRVAAIAIPGYDGNVTISAALQHAIALHQNRDTDSASSIYRNILAASPNHGHALHLLGLVFYQSGNPIEAISYIEQALQGNSTFEEFHNSMGLCLKDLGRTAEAQVHFEKALKLRPSFLEARFNLGTLWQAAGQYDQAIDTFVGLVALIKQGNVGSLPENVQQDVFARLCNTYRGMEKYSLAFSCYNDAMTVWPDHPTFRNERGNLYMIVGDLDGARDDYKVATESGNLIAHLNMAVVLETLGETQQSIDAFTKLVMQTAKINQPYGHIIILQTGICHRILPPTDAMLDGFRLSMESRIDSMMTLTTAMTDNTDPVVNGFSTAVNLIAHPRNNKVIKQKLGRLYEAFCPALKTASFLPRDAVVAATRVAPMSPKWAGVELPPSRPRIGFVAKHWDTQHLGRVMHDLLVQLNAMQFEIFVFAVSPSRPSSPVLADLEQSMEHFIVLPFDTSKSSAEVRARNLDVLVFPELGMDKVTFFLAFAKLAPVQAVWYGSPDTSGVPAIDYYITSEFEKTGHEEHYTEQPFPLKGMGIYMNMPNISQPPSDDIRASLARQFALPESFHMYLVIEPLLLLHTDMDVAITRIVRRDRLGHVFFLSYTKGAQHWQRQFHDRLKLQKKLNVSRVHYIIDLEHDKDLGPLVQAADVVLTSLHANKYYASLLAIAAGVPFVTVPGDLWRTRIPFGFLQQLGIHECVANSTSEYAHIAVRLTQDQSFRAQVVQKIVDNRHRVFQDKQAVAEWTRFLRMAITEARKRRKAHESPSIALS
;
A
#
# COMPACT_ATOMS: atom_id res chain seq x y z
N MET A 1 -10.29 -60.44 -15.92
CA MET A 1 -9.09 -61.31 -16.01
C MET A 1 -7.90 -60.48 -15.54
N ARG A 2 -7.42 -60.68 -14.29
CA ARG A 2 -6.08 -61.23 -13.90
C ARG A 2 -4.90 -60.61 -14.69
N GLY A 3 -3.83 -60.07 -14.08
CA GLY A 3 -3.35 -59.96 -12.69
C GLY A 3 -2.15 -58.97 -12.61
N LYS A 4 -1.86 -58.37 -11.44
CA LYS A 4 -0.89 -58.81 -10.38
C LYS A 4 0.52 -58.18 -10.60
N TYR A 5 1.19 -57.45 -9.69
CA TYR A 5 1.15 -57.34 -8.21
C TYR A 5 1.62 -55.95 -7.70
N GLY A 6 1.10 -55.52 -6.54
CA GLY A 6 1.49 -54.32 -5.77
C GLY A 6 2.54 -54.58 -4.68
N LEU A 7 3.22 -53.52 -4.22
CA LEU A 7 3.10 -52.87 -2.89
C LEU A 7 3.36 -53.83 -1.70
N GLY A 8 4.23 -53.58 -0.72
CA GLY A 8 4.91 -52.37 -0.27
C GLY A 8 5.00 -52.43 1.27
N VAL A 9 6.04 -51.78 1.81
CA VAL A 9 5.99 -50.98 3.05
C VAL A 9 6.14 -51.68 4.44
N LEU A 10 7.28 -51.32 5.06
CA LEU A 10 7.58 -50.93 6.45
C LEU A 10 7.45 -51.88 7.67
N ALA A 11 8.56 -51.91 8.41
CA ALA A 11 8.75 -51.41 9.79
C ALA A 11 9.09 -52.39 10.93
N LEU A 12 10.15 -51.96 11.64
CA LEU A 12 10.40 -52.01 13.09
C LEU A 12 10.90 -53.30 13.76
N ALA A 13 12.20 -53.24 14.10
CA ALA A 13 12.77 -53.22 15.45
C ALA A 13 12.71 -54.45 16.39
N SER A 14 13.88 -54.62 17.01
CA SER A 14 14.19 -55.11 18.38
C SER A 14 14.33 -56.60 18.70
N VAL A 15 15.59 -56.99 18.93
CA VAL A 15 16.19 -57.52 20.18
C VAL A 15 15.76 -58.92 20.71
N TRP A 16 16.81 -59.64 21.13
CA TRP A 16 16.91 -60.68 22.18
C TRP A 16 17.06 -62.17 21.77
N LEU A 17 18.32 -62.63 21.90
CA LEU A 17 18.82 -63.76 22.70
C LEU A 17 18.18 -65.16 22.61
N GLY A 18 19.04 -66.14 22.35
CA GLY A 18 18.93 -67.47 22.98
C GLY A 18 19.55 -68.63 22.20
N ARG A 19 20.77 -69.03 22.62
CA ARG A 19 21.29 -70.40 22.87
C ARG A 19 20.75 -71.58 22.01
N SER A 20 21.48 -72.63 21.66
CA SER A 20 22.85 -73.16 21.84
C SER A 20 22.74 -74.64 21.39
N LEU A 21 23.79 -75.27 20.84
CA LEU A 21 24.08 -76.72 20.91
C LEU A 21 25.46 -76.94 20.24
N HIS A 22 26.56 -76.89 21.00
CA HIS A 22 27.32 -78.02 21.56
C HIS A 22 27.92 -79.00 20.54
N SER A 23 29.25 -78.96 20.38
CA SER A 23 30.11 -80.16 20.47
C SER A 23 31.48 -79.79 21.06
N ARG A 24 32.09 -80.74 21.77
CA ARG A 24 33.17 -80.59 22.76
C ARG A 24 34.58 -80.80 22.17
N ALA A 25 35.56 -80.34 22.98
CA ALA A 25 36.98 -80.71 23.07
C ALA A 25 37.94 -79.89 22.18
N ALA A 26 39.10 -79.39 22.63
CA ALA A 26 39.86 -79.58 23.85
C ALA A 26 40.67 -78.30 24.19
N SER A 27 41.16 -78.24 25.42
CA SER A 27 41.84 -77.12 26.07
C SER A 27 43.22 -76.77 25.51
N THR A 28 43.43 -75.48 25.25
CA THR A 28 44.71 -74.77 25.47
C THR A 28 44.41 -73.33 25.91
N GLN A 29 44.95 -72.93 27.06
CA GLN A 29 44.88 -71.56 27.58
C GLN A 29 45.58 -70.60 26.61
N GLU A 30 44.85 -69.59 26.11
CA GLU A 30 45.45 -68.36 25.56
C GLU A 30 45.40 -67.26 26.63
N PRO A 31 46.45 -66.45 26.80
CA PRO A 31 46.45 -65.36 27.77
C PRO A 31 45.54 -64.21 27.31
N THR A 32 44.71 -63.72 28.23
CA THR A 32 43.91 -62.50 28.08
C THR A 32 44.80 -61.27 27.83
N VAL A 33 44.67 -60.65 26.66
CA VAL A 33 45.27 -59.34 26.33
C VAL A 33 44.36 -58.22 26.85
N PRO A 34 44.89 -57.15 27.49
CA PRO A 34 44.08 -56.01 27.92
C PRO A 34 43.55 -55.24 26.70
N SER A 35 42.25 -54.97 26.63
CA SER A 35 41.67 -54.11 25.61
C SER A 35 42.01 -52.64 25.89
N PHE A 36 43.04 -52.11 25.24
CA PHE A 36 43.28 -50.66 25.20
C PHE A 36 42.27 -50.01 24.24
N HIS A 37 41.32 -49.23 24.75
CA HIS A 37 40.28 -48.59 23.93
C HIS A 37 40.74 -47.33 23.16
N ARG A 38 42.00 -46.89 23.28
CA ARG A 38 42.51 -45.69 22.57
C ARG A 38 43.94 -45.90 22.03
N PRO A 39 44.26 -45.41 20.82
CA PRO A 39 45.59 -45.57 20.24
C PRO A 39 46.63 -44.65 20.90
N LEU A 40 47.88 -45.10 20.91
CA LEU A 40 49.06 -44.40 21.44
C LEU A 40 49.36 -43.07 20.71
N LEU A 41 49.06 -43.02 19.41
CA LEU A 41 49.22 -41.87 18.52
C LEU A 41 47.92 -41.66 17.75
N GLU A 42 47.41 -40.43 17.69
CA GLU A 42 46.19 -40.12 16.98
C GLU A 42 46.25 -38.74 16.32
N ILE A 43 45.78 -38.67 15.07
CA ILE A 43 45.50 -37.41 14.37
C ILE A 43 44.06 -37.00 14.72
N LEU A 44 43.94 -35.84 15.38
CA LEU A 44 42.67 -35.24 15.79
C LEU A 44 42.05 -34.42 14.65
N VAL A 45 42.88 -33.70 13.91
CA VAL A 45 42.52 -32.90 12.73
C VAL A 45 43.58 -33.13 11.65
N PRO A 46 43.22 -33.37 10.39
CA PRO A 46 41.86 -33.55 9.89
C PRO A 46 41.26 -34.90 10.26
N LYS A 47 39.93 -34.96 10.38
CA LYS A 47 39.19 -36.22 10.52
C LYS A 47 39.24 -37.00 9.20
N ASN A 48 39.06 -38.32 9.27
CA ASN A 48 39.10 -39.14 8.08
C ASN A 48 37.92 -38.80 7.16
N GLY A 49 38.19 -38.49 5.89
CA GLY A 49 37.21 -38.00 4.92
C GLY A 49 36.83 -36.53 5.08
N GLN A 50 37.51 -35.77 5.95
CA GLN A 50 37.21 -34.34 6.12
C GLN A 50 37.48 -33.58 4.82
N VAL A 51 36.60 -32.63 4.51
CA VAL A 51 36.77 -31.67 3.43
C VAL A 51 37.38 -30.39 4.00
N ILE A 52 38.49 -29.94 3.43
CA ILE A 52 39.20 -28.72 3.81
C ILE A 52 38.79 -27.60 2.85
N GLU A 53 38.45 -26.45 3.40
CA GLU A 53 37.86 -25.33 2.65
C GLU A 53 38.90 -24.34 2.08
N ALA A 54 40.14 -24.41 2.56
CA ALA A 54 41.27 -23.55 2.20
C ALA A 54 42.47 -24.36 1.67
N SER A 55 43.49 -23.66 1.14
CA SER A 55 44.75 -24.26 0.68
C SER A 55 45.74 -24.55 1.81
N GLU A 56 45.26 -24.60 3.05
CA GLU A 56 46.04 -24.87 4.25
C GLU A 56 45.23 -25.67 5.27
N VAL A 57 45.90 -26.44 6.12
CA VAL A 57 45.28 -27.19 7.22
C VAL A 57 46.25 -27.38 8.39
N ASP A 58 45.72 -27.23 9.60
CA ASP A 58 46.41 -27.55 10.83
C ASP A 58 46.21 -29.03 11.18
N ILE A 59 47.29 -29.80 11.10
CA ILE A 59 47.30 -31.21 11.49
C ILE A 59 47.55 -31.29 12.98
N GLN A 60 46.50 -31.54 13.75
CA GLN A 60 46.56 -31.66 15.20
C GLN A 60 46.78 -33.11 15.59
N ILE A 61 47.82 -33.36 16.39
CA ILE A 61 48.30 -34.69 16.76
C ILE A 61 48.30 -34.82 18.29
N ILE A 62 47.91 -35.98 18.78
CA ILE A 62 48.07 -36.34 20.19
C ILE A 62 48.87 -37.63 20.33
N VAL A 63 49.89 -37.57 21.19
CA VAL A 63 50.65 -38.73 21.66
C VAL A 63 50.27 -38.98 23.13
N ARG A 64 49.94 -40.22 23.47
CA ARG A 64 49.46 -40.64 24.81
C ARG A 64 50.53 -41.50 25.51
N ASP A 65 51.66 -40.89 25.80
CA ASP A 65 52.86 -41.49 26.40
C ASP A 65 52.62 -42.17 27.76
N PHE A 66 51.63 -41.72 28.55
CA PHE A 66 51.23 -42.33 29.82
C PHE A 66 50.77 -43.81 29.70
N MET A 67 50.51 -44.31 28.48
CA MET A 67 50.10 -45.69 28.26
C MET A 67 51.28 -46.68 28.12
N ILE A 68 52.53 -46.19 28.16
CA ILE A 68 53.73 -47.03 28.04
C ILE A 68 54.43 -47.14 29.42
N PRO A 69 54.78 -48.35 29.90
CA PRO A 69 55.43 -48.55 31.21
C PRO A 69 56.83 -47.94 31.34
N THR A 70 57.50 -47.66 30.22
CA THR A 70 58.84 -47.06 30.13
C THR A 70 58.75 -45.71 29.40
N PRO A 71 59.38 -44.62 29.91
CA PRO A 71 59.38 -43.33 29.23
C PRO A 71 60.08 -43.47 27.88
N LEU A 72 59.42 -43.02 26.80
CA LEU A 72 60.03 -42.91 25.48
C LEU A 72 61.21 -41.92 25.58
N ARG A 73 62.45 -42.40 25.42
CA ARG A 73 63.66 -41.55 25.44
C ARG A 73 64.22 -41.52 24.02
N ASP A 74 64.31 -40.32 23.44
CA ASP A 74 64.68 -40.07 22.04
C ASP A 74 63.62 -40.53 21.01
N SER A 75 62.35 -40.22 21.26
CA SER A 75 61.23 -40.43 20.35
C SER A 75 60.91 -39.18 19.51
N LYS A 76 60.63 -39.40 18.22
CA LYS A 76 60.25 -38.37 17.25
C LYS A 76 58.87 -38.63 16.67
N VAL A 77 58.14 -37.56 16.38
CA VAL A 77 56.90 -37.61 15.60
C VAL A 77 57.22 -37.15 14.18
N CYS A 78 57.10 -38.07 13.22
CA CYS A 78 57.32 -37.82 11.80
C CYS A 78 55.98 -37.66 11.09
N VAL A 79 55.76 -36.51 10.45
CA VAL A 79 54.56 -36.21 9.66
C VAL A 79 54.95 -36.27 8.19
N GLY A 80 54.29 -37.14 7.44
CA GLY A 80 54.39 -37.24 5.98
C GLY A 80 53.03 -36.98 5.33
N MET A 81 53.02 -36.19 4.25
CA MET A 81 51.84 -35.93 3.45
C MET A 81 52.09 -36.28 1.98
N ASN A 82 51.17 -37.04 1.40
CA ASN A 82 51.19 -37.40 -0.02
C ASN A 82 49.92 -36.91 -0.71
N ASP A 83 50.08 -36.30 -1.88
CA ASP A 83 48.97 -36.02 -2.80
C ASP A 83 48.60 -37.31 -3.56
N ASN A 84 47.36 -37.77 -3.40
CA ASN A 84 46.86 -38.98 -4.06
C ASN A 84 46.61 -38.78 -5.56
N VAL A 85 46.66 -37.56 -6.09
CA VAL A 85 46.45 -37.27 -7.54
C VAL A 85 47.58 -37.83 -8.41
N ILE A 86 48.79 -38.03 -7.87
CA ILE A 86 49.95 -38.55 -8.63
C ILE A 86 50.03 -40.09 -8.62
N ALA A 87 49.25 -40.78 -7.79
CA ALA A 87 49.37 -42.24 -7.63
C ALA A 87 48.86 -43.07 -8.84
N ASN A 88 48.12 -42.48 -9.79
CA ASN A 88 47.48 -43.20 -10.90
C ASN A 88 48.01 -42.86 -12.31
N SER A 89 49.05 -42.05 -12.46
CA SER A 89 49.72 -41.83 -13.75
C SER A 89 51.22 -42.01 -13.61
N MET A 90 51.76 -42.95 -14.39
CA MET A 90 53.18 -43.31 -14.52
C MET A 90 54.18 -42.25 -14.02
N GLY A 91 54.93 -42.64 -12.98
CA GLY A 91 56.31 -42.19 -12.69
C GLY A 91 56.64 -40.71 -12.84
N LYS A 92 56.35 -39.92 -11.81
CA LYS A 92 57.21 -38.80 -11.38
C LYS A 92 57.21 -38.70 -9.86
N GLU A 93 58.41 -38.77 -9.27
CA GLU A 93 58.66 -38.50 -7.85
C GLU A 93 58.17 -37.10 -7.50
N GLY A 94 57.24 -37.01 -6.55
CA GLY A 94 56.60 -35.77 -6.14
C GLY A 94 56.31 -35.74 -4.64
N SER A 95 57.35 -35.39 -3.87
CA SER A 95 57.30 -34.73 -2.56
C SER A 95 56.62 -35.47 -1.40
N VAL A 96 57.35 -36.40 -0.77
CA VAL A 96 57.19 -36.73 0.65
C VAL A 96 57.85 -35.60 1.44
N VAL A 97 57.10 -34.64 1.98
CA VAL A 97 57.63 -33.74 3.01
C VAL A 97 57.53 -34.48 4.33
N GLU A 98 58.54 -35.29 4.65
CA GLU A 98 58.66 -35.95 5.94
C GLU A 98 59.35 -34.98 6.91
N THR A 99 58.58 -34.40 7.84
CA THR A 99 59.17 -33.55 8.88
C THR A 99 59.05 -34.27 10.21
N CYS A 100 60.20 -34.52 10.84
CA CYS A 100 60.28 -35.18 12.14
C CYS A 100 60.64 -34.16 13.22
N PHE A 101 59.87 -34.16 14.31
CA PHE A 101 60.08 -33.28 15.46
C PHE A 101 60.24 -34.12 16.72
N ASP A 102 60.94 -33.60 17.72
CA ASP A 102 61.00 -34.24 19.04
C ASP A 102 59.59 -34.25 19.65
N GLN A 103 59.20 -35.37 20.28
CA GLN A 103 57.83 -35.59 20.77
C GLN A 103 57.30 -34.47 21.68
N THR A 104 58.18 -33.74 22.36
CA THR A 104 57.85 -32.64 23.28
C THR A 104 57.51 -31.32 22.60
N ASP A 105 57.89 -31.14 21.33
CA ASP A 105 58.13 -29.80 20.81
C ASP A 105 57.02 -29.26 19.88
N ASN A 106 56.11 -30.08 19.36
CA ASN A 106 54.94 -29.58 18.63
C ASN A 106 53.82 -30.62 18.48
N LYS A 107 52.58 -30.22 18.82
CA LYS A 107 51.36 -31.03 18.64
C LYS A 107 50.48 -30.57 17.47
N VAL A 108 50.89 -29.54 16.75
CA VAL A 108 50.20 -28.99 15.59
C VAL A 108 51.20 -28.79 14.46
N PHE A 109 50.88 -29.27 13.27
CA PHE A 109 51.69 -29.10 12.06
C PHE A 109 50.89 -28.32 11.02
N HIS A 110 51.42 -27.19 10.57
CA HIS A 110 50.77 -26.32 9.60
C HIS A 110 51.16 -26.74 8.18
N ALA A 111 50.20 -27.28 7.42
CA ALA A 111 50.39 -27.60 6.01
C ALA A 111 49.80 -26.50 5.14
N THR A 112 50.57 -25.96 4.21
CA THR A 112 50.16 -24.89 3.27
C THR A 112 50.39 -25.32 1.81
N GLY A 113 49.81 -24.58 0.86
CA GLY A 113 49.99 -24.85 -0.58
C GLY A 113 49.19 -26.05 -1.11
N LEU A 114 48.13 -26.44 -0.43
CA LEU A 114 47.27 -27.56 -0.85
C LEU A 114 46.45 -27.17 -2.10
N LEU A 115 46.42 -28.08 -3.07
CA LEU A 115 45.78 -27.85 -4.37
C LEU A 115 44.26 -28.10 -4.28
N PRO A 116 43.41 -27.17 -4.77
CA PRO A 116 41.97 -27.36 -4.82
C PRO A 116 41.59 -28.63 -5.59
N GLY A 117 40.76 -29.47 -4.97
CA GLY A 117 40.26 -30.71 -5.56
C GLY A 117 41.17 -31.92 -5.36
N SER A 118 42.43 -31.72 -4.94
CA SER A 118 43.35 -32.79 -4.58
C SER A 118 42.95 -33.46 -3.26
N SER A 119 43.31 -34.73 -3.16
CA SER A 119 43.11 -35.52 -1.95
C SER A 119 44.45 -35.86 -1.33
N TYR A 120 44.58 -35.67 -0.03
CA TYR A 120 45.82 -35.86 0.69
C TYR A 120 45.67 -37.00 1.70
N THR A 121 46.70 -37.82 1.79
CA THR A 121 46.87 -38.76 2.90
C THR A 121 47.95 -38.21 3.81
N VAL A 122 47.60 -37.88 5.05
CA VAL A 122 48.56 -37.57 6.10
C VAL A 122 48.84 -38.84 6.90
N ARG A 123 50.12 -39.18 7.00
CA ARG A 123 50.65 -40.27 7.81
C ARG A 123 51.51 -39.65 8.90
N VAL A 124 51.18 -39.96 10.15
CA VAL A 124 51.96 -39.56 11.30
C VAL A 124 52.50 -40.82 11.96
N GLU A 125 53.80 -40.84 12.22
CA GLU A 125 54.51 -41.94 12.84
C GLU A 125 55.19 -41.48 14.12
N LEU A 126 55.10 -42.30 15.15
CA LEU A 126 55.91 -42.17 16.36
C LEU A 126 57.09 -43.12 16.23
N VAL A 127 58.30 -42.59 16.16
CA VAL A 127 59.53 -43.36 15.92
C VAL A 127 60.44 -43.25 17.14
N GLU A 128 60.89 -44.39 17.68
CA GLU A 128 61.87 -44.44 18.77
C GLU A 128 63.08 -45.26 18.31
N ARG A 129 64.28 -44.67 18.34
CA ARG A 129 65.54 -45.32 17.94
C ARG A 129 65.49 -46.01 16.56
N GLY A 130 64.79 -45.40 15.61
CA GLY A 130 64.63 -45.91 14.24
C GLY A 130 63.52 -46.95 14.05
N ASN A 131 62.82 -47.35 15.11
CA ASN A 131 61.68 -48.25 15.03
C ASN A 131 60.36 -47.48 15.12
N VAL A 132 59.43 -47.77 14.21
CA VAL A 132 58.08 -47.17 14.23
C VAL A 132 57.26 -47.84 15.34
N MET A 133 56.93 -47.07 16.37
CA MET A 133 56.19 -47.51 17.56
C MET A 133 54.67 -47.41 17.38
N ALA A 134 54.20 -46.42 16.62
CA ALA A 134 52.78 -46.26 16.27
C ALA A 134 52.63 -45.47 14.98
N ILE A 135 51.55 -45.74 14.23
CA ILE A 135 51.18 -45.03 13.01
C ILE A 135 49.73 -44.59 13.11
N SER A 136 49.44 -43.35 12.73
CA SER A 136 48.10 -42.85 12.50
C SER A 136 48.01 -42.28 11.09
N MET A 137 46.97 -42.63 10.36
CA MET A 137 46.71 -42.09 9.03
C MET A 137 45.34 -41.43 8.97
N ARG A 138 45.26 -40.33 8.20
CA ARG A 138 44.00 -39.69 7.83
C ARG A 138 44.04 -39.34 6.35
N TYR A 139 42.92 -39.57 5.71
CA TYR A 139 42.66 -39.08 4.37
C TYR A 139 41.75 -37.85 4.47
N PHE A 140 42.05 -36.82 3.70
CA PHE A 140 41.20 -35.64 3.57
C PHE A 140 41.27 -35.08 2.14
N ARG A 141 40.32 -34.23 1.78
CA ARG A 141 40.27 -33.62 0.44
C ARG A 141 40.16 -32.11 0.56
N VAL A 142 40.81 -31.37 -0.32
CA VAL A 142 40.59 -29.93 -0.46
C VAL A 142 39.40 -29.71 -1.39
N ALA A 143 38.41 -28.95 -0.93
CA ALA A 143 37.26 -28.59 -1.75
C ALA A 143 37.70 -27.81 -2.99
N ALA A 144 37.06 -28.09 -4.11
CA ALA A 144 37.27 -27.42 -5.38
C ALA A 144 35.93 -26.90 -5.89
N ILE A 145 35.87 -25.61 -6.18
CA ILE A 145 34.72 -24.95 -6.80
C ILE A 145 35.14 -24.48 -8.18
N ALA A 146 34.35 -24.85 -9.19
CA ALA A 146 34.51 -24.32 -10.54
C ALA A 146 33.80 -22.97 -10.64
N ILE A 147 34.50 -21.95 -11.12
CA ILE A 147 33.95 -20.62 -11.37
C ILE A 147 34.06 -20.32 -12.87
N PRO A 148 32.97 -19.93 -13.54
CA PRO A 148 33.02 -19.52 -14.94
C PRO A 148 34.03 -18.39 -15.17
N GLY A 149 34.95 -18.56 -16.12
CA GLY A 149 35.97 -17.55 -16.47
C GLY A 149 37.29 -17.65 -15.71
N TYR A 150 37.44 -18.59 -14.78
CA TYR A 150 38.73 -18.94 -14.16
C TYR A 150 39.30 -20.22 -14.79
N ASP A 151 40.59 -20.18 -15.13
CA ASP A 151 41.32 -21.37 -15.56
C ASP A 151 41.68 -22.23 -14.34
N GLY A 152 40.80 -23.19 -14.01
CA GLY A 152 41.01 -24.19 -12.94
C GLY A 152 39.99 -24.11 -11.80
N ASN A 153 40.06 -25.09 -10.89
CA ASN A 153 39.23 -25.11 -9.67
C ASN A 153 39.86 -24.23 -8.58
N VAL A 154 39.03 -23.52 -7.83
CA VAL A 154 39.47 -22.68 -6.70
C VAL A 154 38.97 -23.25 -5.36
N THR A 155 39.54 -22.77 -4.25
CA THR A 155 39.07 -23.11 -2.90
C THR A 155 37.69 -22.51 -2.62
N ILE A 156 36.99 -23.02 -1.59
CA ILE A 156 35.72 -22.46 -1.14
C ILE A 156 35.89 -20.99 -0.71
N SER A 157 36.98 -20.67 0.00
CA SER A 157 37.26 -19.29 0.42
C SER A 157 37.42 -18.33 -0.77
N ALA A 158 38.14 -18.75 -1.82
CA ALA A 158 38.31 -17.93 -3.02
C ALA A 158 36.99 -17.76 -3.79
N ALA A 159 36.20 -18.85 -3.90
CA ALA A 159 34.88 -18.79 -4.52
C ALA A 159 33.90 -17.90 -3.77
N LEU A 160 33.91 -17.94 -2.44
CA LEU A 160 33.08 -17.10 -1.61
C LEU A 160 33.41 -15.62 -1.80
N GLN A 161 34.70 -15.25 -1.80
CA GLN A 161 35.13 -13.87 -2.04
C GLN A 161 34.72 -13.37 -3.44
N HIS A 162 34.84 -14.23 -4.46
CA HIS A 162 34.40 -13.89 -5.81
C HIS A 162 32.87 -13.71 -5.88
N ALA A 163 32.10 -14.60 -5.25
CA ALA A 163 30.65 -14.48 -5.18
C ALA A 163 30.19 -13.21 -4.45
N ILE A 164 30.87 -12.84 -3.35
CA ILE A 164 30.61 -11.58 -2.64
C ILE A 164 30.85 -10.37 -3.54
N ALA A 165 31.94 -10.36 -4.31
CA ALA A 165 32.24 -9.26 -5.24
C ALA A 165 31.16 -9.15 -6.34
N LEU A 166 30.71 -10.28 -6.90
CA LEU A 166 29.60 -10.30 -7.87
C LEU A 166 28.29 -9.78 -7.25
N HIS A 167 27.99 -10.21 -6.02
CA HIS A 167 26.82 -9.79 -5.27
C HIS A 167 26.83 -8.28 -4.99
N GLN A 168 27.97 -7.72 -4.59
CA GLN A 168 28.16 -6.28 -4.40
C GLN A 168 27.98 -5.49 -5.71
N ASN A 169 28.37 -6.08 -6.85
CA ASN A 169 28.16 -5.53 -8.18
C ASN A 169 26.75 -5.76 -8.75
N ARG A 170 25.82 -6.28 -7.94
CA ARG A 170 24.42 -6.60 -8.30
C ARG A 170 24.24 -7.73 -9.32
N ASP A 171 25.28 -8.50 -9.62
CA ASP A 171 25.16 -9.74 -10.40
C ASP A 171 24.73 -10.89 -9.47
N THR A 172 23.45 -10.86 -9.11
CA THR A 172 22.85 -11.80 -8.13
C THR A 172 22.68 -13.22 -8.67
N ASP A 173 22.54 -13.39 -9.99
CA ASP A 173 22.39 -14.69 -10.63
C ASP A 173 23.71 -15.47 -10.59
N SER A 174 24.81 -14.83 -11.00
CA SER A 174 26.14 -15.43 -10.94
C SER A 174 26.56 -15.71 -9.49
N ALA A 175 26.32 -14.76 -8.58
CA ALA A 175 26.61 -14.94 -7.15
C ALA A 175 25.84 -16.13 -6.56
N SER A 176 24.52 -16.23 -6.82
CA SER A 176 23.68 -17.33 -6.35
C SER A 176 24.16 -18.69 -6.86
N SER A 177 24.58 -18.76 -8.13
CA SER A 177 25.13 -19.97 -8.72
C SER A 177 26.37 -20.45 -7.95
N ILE A 178 27.29 -19.53 -7.65
CA ILE A 178 28.51 -19.86 -6.92
C ILE A 178 28.21 -20.23 -5.46
N TYR A 179 27.30 -19.53 -4.78
CA TYR A 179 26.87 -19.92 -3.43
C TYR A 179 26.30 -21.35 -3.41
N ARG A 180 25.47 -21.72 -4.39
CA ARG A 180 24.95 -23.10 -4.50
C ARG A 180 26.07 -24.12 -4.76
N ASN A 181 27.07 -23.78 -5.57
CA ASN A 181 28.22 -24.65 -5.80
C ASN A 181 29.04 -24.85 -4.51
N ILE A 182 29.23 -23.79 -3.71
CA ILE A 182 29.86 -23.88 -2.39
C ILE A 182 29.04 -24.81 -1.49
N LEU A 183 27.71 -24.67 -1.45
CA LEU A 183 26.84 -25.51 -0.63
C LEU A 183 26.77 -26.96 -1.12
N ALA A 184 26.98 -27.22 -2.41
CA ALA A 184 27.10 -28.59 -2.91
C ALA A 184 28.38 -29.28 -2.41
N ALA A 185 29.47 -28.52 -2.20
CA ALA A 185 30.73 -29.03 -1.66
C ALA A 185 30.79 -29.04 -0.13
N SER A 186 30.19 -28.04 0.52
CA SER A 186 30.10 -27.87 1.99
C SER A 186 28.68 -27.44 2.37
N PRO A 187 27.75 -28.40 2.59
CA PRO A 187 26.32 -28.12 2.81
C PRO A 187 26.02 -27.22 4.03
N ASN A 188 26.90 -27.23 5.03
CA ASN A 188 26.71 -26.47 6.28
C ASN A 188 27.56 -25.18 6.32
N HIS A 189 28.04 -24.69 5.17
CA HIS A 189 28.88 -23.50 5.12
C HIS A 189 28.08 -22.23 5.45
N GLY A 190 28.18 -21.76 6.70
CA GLY A 190 27.34 -20.71 7.29
C GLY A 190 27.24 -19.42 6.46
N HIS A 191 28.37 -18.86 5.98
CA HIS A 191 28.34 -17.62 5.18
C HIS A 191 27.68 -17.80 3.81
N ALA A 192 27.81 -18.98 3.18
CA ALA A 192 27.22 -19.22 1.86
C ALA A 192 25.70 -19.41 2.00
N LEU A 193 25.26 -20.09 3.06
CA LEU A 193 23.84 -20.18 3.44
C LEU A 193 23.25 -18.78 3.70
N HIS A 194 23.90 -17.99 4.55
CA HIS A 194 23.44 -16.64 4.89
C HIS A 194 23.37 -15.71 3.68
N LEU A 195 24.43 -15.64 2.87
CA LEU A 195 24.49 -14.76 1.70
C LEU A 195 23.54 -15.20 0.59
N LEU A 196 23.35 -16.51 0.39
CA LEU A 196 22.30 -17.01 -0.52
C LEU A 196 20.91 -16.62 -0.02
N GLY A 197 20.66 -16.75 1.29
CA GLY A 197 19.42 -16.27 1.90
C GLY A 197 19.21 -14.78 1.68
N LEU A 198 20.26 -13.97 1.78
CA LEU A 198 20.20 -12.53 1.50
C LEU A 198 19.87 -12.23 0.04
N VAL A 199 20.38 -13.02 -0.92
CA VAL A 199 19.98 -12.89 -2.34
C VAL A 199 18.49 -13.17 -2.50
N PHE A 200 17.97 -14.27 -1.93
CA PHE A 200 16.54 -14.58 -1.98
C PHE A 200 15.67 -13.47 -1.36
N TYR A 201 16.13 -12.91 -0.24
CA TYR A 201 15.49 -11.76 0.39
C TYR A 201 15.45 -10.54 -0.55
N GLN A 202 16.57 -10.19 -1.16
CA GLN A 202 16.67 -9.07 -2.12
C GLN A 202 15.83 -9.28 -3.39
N SER A 203 15.59 -10.53 -3.77
CA SER A 203 14.67 -10.90 -4.87
C SER A 203 13.19 -10.94 -4.46
N GLY A 204 12.84 -10.54 -3.23
CA GLY A 204 11.46 -10.47 -2.75
C GLY A 204 10.89 -11.80 -2.21
N ASN A 205 11.74 -12.77 -1.88
CA ASN A 205 11.34 -14.09 -1.37
C ASN A 205 11.79 -14.31 0.09
N PRO A 206 11.21 -13.61 1.08
CA PRO A 206 11.64 -13.67 2.48
C PRO A 206 11.44 -15.05 3.13
N ILE A 207 10.49 -15.87 2.65
CA ILE A 207 10.24 -17.22 3.19
C ILE A 207 11.40 -18.16 2.86
N GLU A 208 11.88 -18.15 1.62
CA GLU A 208 13.03 -18.96 1.21
C GLU A 208 14.31 -18.48 1.90
N ALA A 209 14.47 -17.16 2.04
CA ALA A 209 15.58 -16.56 2.78
C ALA A 209 15.69 -17.09 4.22
N ILE A 210 14.55 -17.18 4.94
CA ILE A 210 14.51 -17.71 6.32
C ILE A 210 15.07 -19.12 6.38
N SER A 211 14.68 -20.01 5.46
CA SER A 211 15.16 -21.41 5.45
C SER A 211 16.69 -21.51 5.39
N TYR A 212 17.35 -20.68 4.55
CA TYR A 212 18.81 -20.67 4.47
C TYR A 212 19.46 -20.01 5.69
N ILE A 213 18.91 -18.90 6.19
CA ILE A 213 19.45 -18.20 7.36
C ILE A 213 19.28 -19.03 8.65
N GLU A 214 18.19 -19.80 8.78
CA GLU A 214 17.99 -20.75 9.88
C GLU A 214 19.08 -21.83 9.88
N GLN A 215 19.43 -22.38 8.73
CA GLN A 215 20.53 -23.35 8.61
C GLN A 215 21.87 -22.72 8.98
N ALA A 216 22.12 -21.47 8.56
CA ALA A 216 23.33 -20.74 8.95
C ALA A 216 23.41 -20.55 10.48
N LEU A 217 22.29 -20.22 11.13
CA LEU A 217 22.19 -20.07 12.59
C LEU A 217 22.34 -21.39 13.35
N GLN A 218 21.87 -22.51 12.79
CA GLN A 218 22.10 -23.85 13.35
C GLN A 218 23.59 -24.22 13.34
N GLY A 219 24.32 -23.80 12.31
CA GLY A 219 25.78 -24.00 12.21
C GLY A 219 26.57 -23.11 13.16
N ASN A 220 26.21 -21.83 13.26
CA ASN A 220 26.82 -20.88 14.20
C ASN A 220 25.82 -19.81 14.66
N SER A 221 25.38 -19.91 15.92
CA SER A 221 24.41 -18.97 16.51
C SER A 221 25.03 -17.71 17.12
N THR A 222 26.35 -17.55 17.10
CA THR A 222 27.03 -16.38 17.71
C THR A 222 27.39 -15.31 16.69
N PHE A 223 27.04 -15.51 15.42
CA PHE A 223 27.30 -14.56 14.35
C PHE A 223 26.14 -13.56 14.24
N GLU A 224 26.39 -12.30 14.56
CA GLU A 224 25.36 -11.27 14.70
C GLU A 224 24.67 -10.91 13.39
N GLU A 225 25.39 -11.00 12.26
CA GLU A 225 24.85 -10.66 10.93
C GLU A 225 23.74 -11.63 10.52
N PHE A 226 23.82 -12.90 10.94
CA PHE A 226 22.79 -13.90 10.66
C PHE A 226 21.50 -13.56 11.40
N HIS A 227 21.62 -13.10 12.66
CA HIS A 227 20.48 -12.63 13.43
C HIS A 227 19.88 -11.33 12.87
N ASN A 228 20.70 -10.39 12.40
CA ASN A 228 20.20 -9.18 11.73
C ASN A 228 19.40 -9.52 10.46
N SER A 229 19.92 -10.39 9.58
CA SER A 229 19.23 -10.80 8.36
C SER A 229 17.96 -11.61 8.63
N MET A 230 17.94 -12.45 9.68
CA MET A 230 16.72 -13.12 10.13
C MET A 230 15.65 -12.12 10.58
N GLY A 231 16.04 -11.11 11.37
CA GLY A 231 15.16 -10.04 11.81
C GLY A 231 14.53 -9.27 10.65
N LEU A 232 15.31 -8.99 9.59
CA LEU A 232 14.82 -8.34 8.37
C LEU A 232 13.74 -9.17 7.66
N CYS A 233 13.99 -10.47 7.47
CA CYS A 233 13.02 -11.36 6.81
C CYS A 233 11.72 -11.46 7.62
N LEU A 234 11.82 -11.61 8.94
CA LEU A 234 10.66 -11.70 9.83
C LEU A 234 9.86 -10.40 9.89
N LYS A 235 10.53 -9.25 9.85
CA LYS A 235 9.89 -7.93 9.76
C LYS A 235 9.04 -7.81 8.50
N ASP A 236 9.56 -8.19 7.33
CA ASP A 236 8.82 -8.08 6.06
C ASP A 236 7.62 -9.03 5.97
N LEU A 237 7.65 -10.13 6.74
CA LEU A 237 6.51 -11.03 6.93
C LEU A 237 5.51 -10.54 7.99
N GLY A 238 5.75 -9.40 8.64
CA GLY A 238 4.90 -8.86 9.72
C GLY A 238 5.02 -9.62 11.06
N ARG A 239 6.03 -10.48 11.24
CA ARG A 239 6.28 -11.25 12.47
C ARG A 239 7.09 -10.42 13.47
N THR A 240 6.49 -9.33 13.94
CA THR A 240 7.17 -8.28 14.72
C THR A 240 7.88 -8.78 15.99
N ALA A 241 7.21 -9.59 16.81
CA ALA A 241 7.77 -10.06 18.08
C ALA A 241 9.00 -10.96 17.90
N GLU A 242 9.05 -11.76 16.83
CA GLU A 242 10.18 -12.63 16.54
C GLU A 242 11.34 -11.85 15.93
N ALA A 243 11.03 -10.90 15.03
CA ALA A 243 12.03 -10.00 14.47
C ALA A 243 12.76 -9.21 15.57
N GLN A 244 12.03 -8.72 16.57
CA GLN A 244 12.57 -8.06 17.75
C GLN A 244 13.65 -8.89 18.44
N VAL A 245 13.31 -10.14 18.79
CA VAL A 245 14.22 -11.05 19.50
C VAL A 245 15.53 -11.24 18.73
N HIS A 246 15.46 -11.33 17.40
CA HIS A 246 16.64 -11.51 16.56
C HIS A 246 17.51 -10.24 16.48
N PHE A 247 16.91 -9.05 16.32
CA PHE A 247 17.67 -7.81 16.35
C PHE A 247 18.32 -7.56 17.72
N GLU A 248 17.61 -7.83 18.83
CA GLU A 248 18.17 -7.72 20.19
C GLU A 248 19.34 -8.70 20.42
N LYS A 249 19.25 -9.93 19.89
CA LYS A 249 20.38 -10.88 19.93
C LYS A 249 21.58 -10.36 19.14
N ALA A 250 21.38 -9.80 17.96
CA ALA A 250 22.46 -9.21 17.16
C ALA A 250 23.16 -8.08 17.94
N LEU A 251 22.39 -7.21 18.60
CA LEU A 251 22.91 -6.11 19.41
C LEU A 251 23.57 -6.60 20.71
N LYS A 252 23.12 -7.71 21.29
CA LYS A 252 23.78 -8.32 22.45
C LYS A 252 25.14 -8.91 22.09
N LEU A 253 25.26 -9.51 20.90
CA LEU A 253 26.53 -10.05 20.38
C LEU A 253 27.50 -8.93 19.99
N ARG A 254 27.00 -7.88 19.32
CA ARG A 254 27.78 -6.70 18.96
C ARG A 254 27.00 -5.40 19.28
N PRO A 255 27.22 -4.80 20.46
CA PRO A 255 26.53 -3.56 20.85
C PRO A 255 26.78 -2.36 19.93
N SER A 256 27.90 -2.34 19.20
CA SER A 256 28.24 -1.31 18.22
C SER A 256 27.63 -1.53 16.82
N PHE A 257 26.76 -2.54 16.65
CA PHE A 257 26.17 -2.86 15.35
C PHE A 257 25.03 -1.88 14.99
N LEU A 258 25.41 -0.71 14.49
CA LEU A 258 24.48 0.39 14.22
C LEU A 258 23.39 0.03 13.19
N GLU A 259 23.68 -0.84 12.23
CA GLU A 259 22.70 -1.31 11.25
C GLU A 259 21.58 -2.13 11.89
N ALA A 260 21.92 -3.06 12.81
CA ALA A 260 20.90 -3.79 13.58
C ALA A 260 20.07 -2.86 14.47
N ARG A 261 20.69 -1.82 15.05
CA ARG A 261 19.98 -0.79 15.83
C ARG A 261 19.03 0.03 14.96
N PHE A 262 19.46 0.39 13.76
CA PHE A 262 18.62 1.06 12.78
C PHE A 262 17.43 0.19 12.39
N ASN A 263 17.67 -1.08 12.05
CA ASN A 263 16.63 -2.03 11.68
C ASN A 263 15.60 -2.23 12.81
N LEU A 264 16.05 -2.30 14.06
CA LEU A 264 15.19 -2.32 15.25
C LEU A 264 14.27 -1.08 15.32
N GLY A 265 14.82 0.11 15.11
CA GLY A 265 14.02 1.35 15.07
C GLY A 265 12.98 1.34 13.95
N THR A 266 13.33 0.82 12.77
CA THR A 266 12.38 0.68 11.66
C THR A 266 11.27 -0.34 11.93
N LEU A 267 11.55 -1.37 12.73
CA LEU A 267 10.56 -2.35 13.16
C LEU A 267 9.57 -1.71 14.13
N TRP A 268 10.03 -0.88 15.07
CA TRP A 268 9.15 -0.18 16.03
C TRP A 268 8.24 0.79 15.32
N GLN A 269 8.78 1.51 14.34
CA GLN A 269 8.01 2.41 13.51
C GLN A 269 6.92 1.66 12.73
N ALA A 270 7.23 0.49 12.14
CA ALA A 270 6.25 -0.34 11.44
C ALA A 270 5.18 -0.93 12.38
N ALA A 271 5.53 -1.19 13.64
CA ALA A 271 4.61 -1.66 14.67
C ALA A 271 3.77 -0.54 15.32
N GLY A 272 3.96 0.73 14.94
CA GLY A 272 3.28 1.88 15.54
C GLY A 272 3.81 2.29 16.93
N GLN A 273 4.95 1.73 17.36
CA GLN A 273 5.61 2.04 18.63
C GLN A 273 6.53 3.25 18.48
N TYR A 274 5.93 4.43 18.27
CA TYR A 274 6.66 5.63 17.85
C TYR A 274 7.67 6.15 18.88
N ASP A 275 7.38 6.07 20.18
CA ASP A 275 8.31 6.57 21.21
C ASP A 275 9.63 5.78 21.20
N GLN A 276 9.56 4.45 21.13
CA GLN A 276 10.76 3.60 21.07
C GLN A 276 11.53 3.80 19.76
N ALA A 277 10.81 4.01 18.65
CA ALA A 277 11.43 4.31 17.36
C ALA A 277 12.19 5.66 17.41
N ILE A 278 11.57 6.69 17.98
CA ILE A 278 12.16 8.03 18.16
C ILE A 278 13.42 7.93 19.02
N ASP A 279 13.35 7.29 20.18
CA ASP A 279 14.51 7.12 21.08
C ASP A 279 15.69 6.44 20.36
N THR A 280 15.38 5.43 19.54
CA THR A 280 16.37 4.72 18.75
C THR A 280 17.01 5.62 17.70
N PHE A 281 16.22 6.33 16.91
CA PHE A 281 16.72 7.20 15.83
C PHE A 281 17.42 8.45 16.37
N VAL A 282 16.94 9.07 17.45
CA VAL A 282 17.63 10.21 18.10
C VAL A 282 19.04 9.81 18.54
N GLY A 283 19.19 8.62 19.14
CA GLY A 283 20.49 8.09 19.50
C GLY A 283 21.42 7.89 18.30
N LEU A 284 20.89 7.40 17.17
CA LEU A 284 21.67 7.24 15.93
C LEU A 284 22.03 8.60 15.29
N VAL A 285 21.10 9.55 15.26
CA VAL A 285 21.34 10.92 14.78
C VAL A 285 22.45 11.61 15.58
N ALA A 286 22.48 11.45 16.90
CA ALA A 286 23.53 12.01 17.74
C ALA A 286 24.92 11.45 17.35
N LEU A 287 25.02 10.15 17.09
CA LEU A 287 26.27 9.52 16.60
C LEU A 287 26.66 10.03 15.22
N ILE A 288 25.70 10.19 14.30
CA ILE A 288 25.93 10.74 12.96
C ILE A 288 26.50 12.17 13.03
N LYS A 289 25.87 13.05 13.81
CA LYS A 289 26.34 14.44 13.98
C LYS A 289 27.75 14.52 14.58
N GLN A 290 28.15 13.52 15.38
CA GLN A 290 29.48 13.42 15.98
C GLN A 290 30.51 12.74 15.06
N GLY A 291 30.11 12.20 13.91
CA GLY A 291 30.99 11.40 13.04
C GLY A 291 31.27 9.98 13.57
N ASN A 292 30.60 9.55 14.65
CA ASN A 292 30.80 8.27 15.32
C ASN A 292 29.93 7.15 14.69
N VAL A 293 30.04 6.98 13.38
CA VAL A 293 29.11 6.14 12.58
C VAL A 293 29.65 4.76 12.22
N GLY A 294 30.89 4.43 12.60
CA GLY A 294 31.50 3.14 12.26
C GLY A 294 31.43 2.84 10.76
N SER A 295 30.93 1.65 10.40
CA SER A 295 30.72 1.22 9.02
C SER A 295 29.32 1.53 8.47
N LEU A 296 28.53 2.39 9.13
CA LEU A 296 27.16 2.68 8.71
C LEU A 296 27.17 3.48 7.39
N PRO A 297 26.62 2.94 6.29
CA PRO A 297 26.65 3.62 4.99
C PRO A 297 25.92 4.97 5.01
N GLU A 298 26.39 5.95 4.25
CA GLU A 298 25.83 7.31 4.23
C GLU A 298 24.34 7.34 3.86
N ASN A 299 23.90 6.51 2.91
CA ASN A 299 22.49 6.37 2.56
C ASN A 299 21.62 5.87 3.74
N VAL A 300 22.18 5.01 4.61
CA VAL A 300 21.49 4.56 5.82
C VAL A 300 21.47 5.68 6.86
N GLN A 301 22.55 6.47 6.98
CA GLN A 301 22.58 7.65 7.84
C GLN A 301 21.50 8.67 7.41
N GLN A 302 21.34 8.90 6.10
CA GLN A 302 20.28 9.74 5.55
C GLN A 302 18.88 9.16 5.86
N ASP A 303 18.68 7.84 5.74
CA ASP A 303 17.40 7.20 6.06
C ASP A 303 17.07 7.27 7.56
N VAL A 304 18.07 7.21 8.45
CA VAL A 304 17.87 7.47 9.90
C VAL A 304 17.23 8.84 10.13
N PHE A 305 17.78 9.90 9.52
CA PHE A 305 17.22 11.24 9.61
C PHE A 305 15.83 11.31 8.99
N ALA A 306 15.66 10.78 7.77
CA ALA A 306 14.37 10.79 7.08
C ALA A 306 13.26 10.14 7.92
N ARG A 307 13.55 8.99 8.56
CA ARG A 307 12.60 8.27 9.43
C ARG A 307 12.26 9.05 10.69
N LEU A 308 13.25 9.63 11.36
CA LEU A 308 13.01 10.45 12.55
C LEU A 308 12.12 11.66 12.22
N CYS A 309 12.51 12.43 11.20
CA CYS A 309 11.79 13.65 10.84
C CYS A 309 10.36 13.34 10.36
N ASN A 310 10.19 12.26 9.58
CA ASN A 310 8.87 11.78 9.16
C ASN A 310 8.01 11.29 10.33
N THR A 311 8.62 10.67 11.34
CA THR A 311 7.88 10.24 12.54
C THR A 311 7.38 11.45 13.34
N TYR A 312 8.21 12.47 13.55
CA TYR A 312 7.75 13.73 14.16
C TYR A 312 6.63 14.40 13.36
N ARG A 313 6.76 14.43 12.03
CA ARG A 313 5.70 14.95 11.14
C ARG A 313 4.40 14.17 11.27
N GLY A 314 4.44 12.84 11.24
CA GLY A 314 3.27 11.96 11.36
C GLY A 314 2.56 12.06 12.72
N MET A 315 3.29 12.42 13.78
CA MET A 315 2.73 12.72 15.10
C MET A 315 2.29 14.19 15.25
N GLU A 316 2.28 14.98 14.17
CA GLU A 316 1.97 16.41 14.16
C GLU A 316 2.90 17.28 15.05
N LYS A 317 4.07 16.76 15.43
CA LYS A 317 5.10 17.48 16.21
C LYS A 317 5.96 18.33 15.26
N TYR A 318 5.35 19.30 14.58
CA TYR A 318 5.97 20.03 13.47
C TYR A 318 7.24 20.81 13.85
N SER A 319 7.32 21.38 15.06
CA SER A 319 8.51 22.08 15.54
C SER A 319 9.74 21.16 15.60
N LEU A 320 9.55 19.94 16.10
CA LEU A 320 10.60 18.92 16.14
C LEU A 320 10.96 18.42 14.74
N ALA A 321 9.96 18.27 13.86
CA ALA A 321 10.21 17.90 12.46
C ALA A 321 11.05 18.97 11.73
N PHE A 322 10.76 20.26 11.91
CA PHE A 322 11.58 21.35 11.36
C PHE A 322 13.01 21.31 11.90
N SER A 323 13.17 21.17 13.22
CA SER A 323 14.51 21.04 13.83
C SER A 323 15.27 19.84 13.28
N CYS A 324 14.59 18.71 13.08
CA CYS A 324 15.18 17.50 12.54
C CYS A 324 15.66 17.67 11.09
N TYR A 325 14.84 18.28 10.21
CA TYR A 325 15.27 18.56 8.84
C TYR A 325 16.41 19.57 8.80
N ASN A 326 16.37 20.61 9.65
CA ASN A 326 17.46 21.56 9.79
C ASN A 326 18.76 20.87 10.19
N ASP A 327 18.71 19.98 11.19
CA ASP A 327 19.85 19.15 11.59
C ASP A 327 20.36 18.27 10.43
N ALA A 328 19.47 17.62 9.68
CA ALA A 328 19.87 16.82 8.51
C ALA A 328 20.62 17.68 7.47
N MET A 329 20.17 18.92 7.25
CA MET A 329 20.83 19.86 6.33
C MET A 329 22.11 20.48 6.88
N THR A 330 22.38 20.39 8.19
CA THR A 330 23.74 20.72 8.69
C THR A 330 24.77 19.67 8.29
N VAL A 331 24.35 18.41 8.18
CA VAL A 331 25.20 17.29 7.75
C VAL A 331 25.28 17.22 6.23
N TRP A 332 24.13 17.38 5.55
CA TRP A 332 24.03 17.33 4.09
C TRP A 332 23.34 18.59 3.51
N PRO A 333 24.05 19.73 3.42
CA PRO A 333 23.46 21.01 3.00
C PRO A 333 22.93 21.02 1.56
N ASP A 334 23.52 20.19 0.69
CA ASP A 334 23.19 20.11 -0.74
C ASP A 334 22.27 18.93 -1.07
N HIS A 335 21.82 18.15 -0.07
CA HIS A 335 20.96 16.99 -0.32
C HIS A 335 19.52 17.41 -0.61
N PRO A 336 19.05 17.28 -1.86
CA PRO A 336 17.85 18.00 -2.29
C PRO A 336 16.57 17.37 -1.75
N THR A 337 16.59 16.10 -1.36
CA THR A 337 15.44 15.43 -0.73
C THR A 337 15.09 16.04 0.63
N PHE A 338 16.07 16.41 1.46
CA PHE A 338 15.76 17.00 2.77
C PHE A 338 15.15 18.40 2.65
N ARG A 339 15.60 19.18 1.67
CA ARG A 339 14.98 20.47 1.32
C ARG A 339 13.55 20.26 0.82
N ASN A 340 13.33 19.30 -0.09
CA ASN A 340 11.99 18.94 -0.54
C ASN A 340 11.07 18.54 0.62
N GLU A 341 11.54 17.69 1.54
CA GLU A 341 10.72 17.24 2.67
C GLU A 341 10.43 18.35 3.69
N ARG A 342 11.34 19.31 3.90
CA ARG A 342 11.04 20.50 4.71
C ARG A 342 10.05 21.43 3.99
N GLY A 343 10.14 21.56 2.68
CA GLY A 343 9.11 22.22 1.85
C GLY A 343 7.73 21.58 2.02
N ASN A 344 7.64 20.24 2.05
CA ASN A 344 6.40 19.51 2.35
C ASN A 344 5.85 19.87 3.74
N LEU A 345 6.73 20.08 4.72
CA LEU A 345 6.33 20.48 6.06
C LEU A 345 5.80 21.92 6.10
N TYR A 346 6.42 22.85 5.37
CA TYR A 346 5.92 24.21 5.18
C TYR A 346 4.53 24.24 4.54
N MET A 347 4.28 23.37 3.53
CA MET A 347 2.95 23.20 2.94
C MET A 347 1.88 22.78 3.97
N ILE A 348 2.23 21.87 4.89
CA ILE A 348 1.29 21.38 5.92
C ILE A 348 0.93 22.49 6.91
N VAL A 349 1.90 23.30 7.35
CA VAL A 349 1.67 24.40 8.30
C VAL A 349 1.10 25.66 7.62
N GLY A 350 1.00 25.67 6.29
CA GLY A 350 0.40 26.75 5.51
C GLY A 350 1.36 27.90 5.16
N ASP A 351 2.66 27.72 5.35
CA ASP A 351 3.69 28.67 4.93
C ASP A 351 4.10 28.38 3.48
N LEU A 352 3.34 28.95 2.55
CA LEU A 352 3.52 28.69 1.12
C LEU A 352 4.80 29.33 0.55
N ASP A 353 5.24 30.44 1.14
CA ASP A 353 6.48 31.11 0.71
C ASP A 353 7.70 30.28 1.12
N GLY A 354 7.75 29.79 2.36
CA GLY A 354 8.80 28.87 2.82
C GLY A 354 8.83 27.57 2.01
N ALA A 355 7.66 27.02 1.66
CA ALA A 355 7.57 25.86 0.79
C ALA A 355 8.12 26.13 -0.61
N ARG A 356 7.74 27.25 -1.24
CA ARG A 356 8.24 27.67 -2.56
C ARG A 356 9.76 27.80 -2.55
N ASP A 357 10.33 28.43 -1.54
CA ASP A 357 11.76 28.67 -1.45
C ASP A 357 12.55 27.35 -1.33
N ASP A 358 12.08 26.41 -0.50
CA ASP A 358 12.70 25.09 -0.35
C ASP A 358 12.58 24.23 -1.62
N TYR A 359 11.41 24.21 -2.25
CA TYR A 359 11.24 23.50 -3.51
C TYR A 359 12.09 24.10 -4.61
N LYS A 360 12.25 25.43 -4.65
CA LYS A 360 13.09 26.09 -5.66
C LYS A 360 14.52 25.55 -5.59
N VAL A 361 15.12 25.53 -4.41
CA VAL A 361 16.48 25.03 -4.28
C VAL A 361 16.56 23.54 -4.60
N ALA A 362 15.61 22.74 -4.13
CA ALA A 362 15.59 21.31 -4.44
C ALA A 362 15.43 21.02 -5.95
N THR A 363 14.69 21.86 -6.68
CA THR A 363 14.57 21.78 -8.15
C THR A 363 15.87 22.12 -8.87
N GLU A 364 16.58 23.15 -8.42
CA GLU A 364 17.86 23.57 -8.98
C GLU A 364 18.94 22.49 -8.80
N SER A 365 18.82 21.69 -7.74
CA SER A 365 19.65 20.51 -7.46
C SER A 365 19.19 19.22 -8.17
N GLY A 366 18.21 19.28 -9.07
CA GLY A 366 17.79 18.14 -9.91
C GLY A 366 16.82 17.16 -9.24
N ASN A 367 16.19 17.51 -8.12
CA ASN A 367 15.17 16.65 -7.50
C ASN A 367 13.85 16.73 -8.27
N LEU A 368 13.48 15.63 -8.95
CA LEU A 368 12.27 15.53 -9.75
C LEU A 368 10.98 15.69 -8.93
N ILE A 369 10.95 15.19 -7.69
CA ILE A 369 9.78 15.33 -6.80
C ILE A 369 9.60 16.80 -6.38
N ALA A 370 10.69 17.54 -6.21
CA ALA A 370 10.62 18.97 -5.91
C ALA A 370 10.04 19.81 -7.05
N HIS A 371 10.24 19.41 -8.32
CA HIS A 371 9.58 20.05 -9.46
C HIS A 371 8.06 19.90 -9.42
N LEU A 372 7.58 18.72 -9.03
CA LEU A 372 6.17 18.47 -8.77
C LEU A 372 5.67 19.38 -7.65
N ASN A 373 6.33 19.33 -6.51
CA ASN A 373 5.93 20.08 -5.32
C ASN A 373 5.97 21.61 -5.54
N MET A 374 6.94 22.11 -6.32
CA MET A 374 7.01 23.50 -6.78
C MET A 374 5.76 23.88 -7.58
N ALA A 375 5.39 23.07 -8.56
CA ALA A 375 4.23 23.36 -9.40
C ALA A 375 2.91 23.34 -8.58
N VAL A 376 2.82 22.48 -7.58
CA VAL A 376 1.69 22.43 -6.63
C VAL A 376 1.64 23.66 -5.72
N VAL A 377 2.77 24.12 -5.17
CA VAL A 377 2.76 25.33 -4.33
C VAL A 377 2.45 26.58 -5.15
N LEU A 378 2.94 26.69 -6.38
CA LEU A 378 2.62 27.78 -7.30
C LEU A 378 1.11 27.80 -7.62
N GLU A 379 0.50 26.64 -7.84
CA GLU A 379 -0.95 26.53 -7.98
C GLU A 379 -1.68 26.99 -6.69
N THR A 380 -1.17 26.57 -5.54
CA THR A 380 -1.74 26.91 -4.22
C THR A 380 -1.63 28.42 -3.94
N LEU A 381 -0.60 29.08 -4.46
CA LEU A 381 -0.39 30.53 -4.43
C LEU A 381 -1.26 31.29 -5.46
N GLY A 382 -1.90 30.59 -6.40
CA GLY A 382 -2.69 31.19 -7.49
C GLY A 382 -1.85 31.63 -8.70
N GLU A 383 -0.56 31.29 -8.72
CA GLU A 383 0.39 31.58 -9.81
C GLU A 383 0.20 30.60 -10.98
N THR A 384 -1.00 30.61 -11.56
CA THR A 384 -1.54 29.58 -12.46
C THR A 384 -0.64 29.33 -13.68
N GLN A 385 -0.16 30.39 -14.34
CA GLN A 385 0.70 30.23 -15.52
C GLN A 385 2.06 29.61 -15.17
N GLN A 386 2.68 30.03 -14.06
CA GLN A 386 3.97 29.49 -13.62
C GLN A 386 3.85 28.03 -13.20
N SER A 387 2.74 27.64 -12.58
CA SER A 387 2.43 26.24 -12.28
C SER A 387 2.32 25.40 -13.55
N ILE A 388 1.59 25.87 -14.57
CA ILE A 388 1.50 25.21 -15.87
C ILE A 388 2.87 25.06 -16.53
N ASP A 389 3.69 26.12 -16.50
CA ASP A 389 5.04 26.11 -17.09
C ASP A 389 5.97 25.13 -16.34
N ALA A 390 5.89 25.10 -15.00
CA ALA A 390 6.64 24.17 -14.16
C ALA A 390 6.25 22.71 -14.44
N PHE A 391 4.95 22.42 -14.58
CA PHE A 391 4.49 21.09 -14.99
C PHE A 391 4.97 20.71 -16.38
N THR A 392 4.85 21.63 -17.34
CA THR A 392 5.28 21.40 -18.73
C THR A 392 6.78 21.12 -18.82
N LYS A 393 7.60 21.86 -18.06
CA LYS A 393 9.06 21.64 -17.98
C LYS A 393 9.39 20.25 -17.40
N LEU A 394 8.68 19.82 -16.35
CA LEU A 394 8.85 18.50 -15.76
C LEU A 394 8.48 17.38 -16.76
N VAL A 395 7.41 17.55 -17.54
CA VAL A 395 7.05 16.62 -18.63
C VAL A 395 8.19 16.50 -19.65
N MET A 396 8.71 17.63 -20.12
CA MET A 396 9.77 17.65 -21.14
C MET A 396 11.07 17.03 -20.63
N GLN A 397 11.38 17.18 -19.34
CA GLN A 397 12.55 16.56 -18.71
C GLN A 397 12.37 15.05 -18.51
N THR A 398 11.20 14.61 -18.03
CA THR A 398 10.94 13.20 -17.74
C THR A 398 10.67 12.36 -18.99
N ALA A 399 10.08 12.93 -20.04
CA ALA A 399 9.89 12.29 -21.34
C ALA A 399 11.22 11.88 -22.01
N LYS A 400 12.33 12.54 -21.67
CA LYS A 400 13.67 12.16 -22.16
C LYS A 400 14.27 10.95 -21.45
N ILE A 401 13.76 10.58 -20.27
CA ILE A 401 14.41 9.60 -19.38
C ILE A 401 13.75 8.21 -19.50
N ASN A 402 12.68 8.05 -20.29
CA ASN A 402 11.94 6.79 -20.43
C ASN A 402 11.61 6.16 -19.04
N GLN A 403 11.35 7.02 -18.05
CA GLN A 403 11.09 6.65 -16.67
C GLN A 403 9.59 6.72 -16.42
N PRO A 404 8.94 5.62 -15.98
CA PRO A 404 7.49 5.57 -15.75
C PRO A 404 7.01 6.65 -14.77
N TYR A 405 7.86 7.09 -13.83
CA TYR A 405 7.59 8.15 -12.85
C TYR A 405 7.15 9.50 -13.44
N GLY A 406 7.60 9.88 -14.64
CA GLY A 406 7.19 11.15 -15.28
C GLY A 406 5.70 11.23 -15.60
N HIS A 407 5.13 10.11 -16.05
CA HIS A 407 3.72 10.02 -16.43
C HIS A 407 2.79 10.00 -15.20
N ILE A 408 3.24 9.38 -14.11
CA ILE A 408 2.56 9.35 -12.82
C ILE A 408 2.35 10.78 -12.32
N ILE A 409 3.38 11.61 -12.41
CA ILE A 409 3.34 13.01 -11.96
C ILE A 409 2.34 13.84 -12.79
N ILE A 410 2.28 13.64 -14.11
CA ILE A 410 1.29 14.30 -14.99
C ILE A 410 -0.14 13.92 -14.60
N LEU A 411 -0.38 12.66 -14.23
CA LEU A 411 -1.70 12.19 -13.77
C LEU A 411 -2.03 12.67 -12.36
N GLN A 412 -1.02 12.88 -11.52
CA GLN A 412 -1.18 13.45 -10.18
C GLN A 412 -1.59 14.93 -10.22
N THR A 413 -1.12 15.70 -11.20
CA THR A 413 -1.26 17.17 -11.18
C THR A 413 -1.92 17.83 -12.38
N GLY A 414 -1.95 17.17 -13.54
CA GLY A 414 -2.40 17.76 -14.80
C GLY A 414 -3.90 17.65 -15.10
N ILE A 415 -4.70 17.08 -14.18
CA ILE A 415 -6.08 16.66 -14.47
C ILE A 415 -7.14 17.67 -13.97
N CYS A 416 -6.88 18.52 -12.98
CA CYS A 416 -7.85 19.57 -12.61
C CYS A 416 -7.27 20.64 -11.68
N HIS A 417 -7.47 21.91 -12.01
CA HIS A 417 -7.38 22.98 -11.02
C HIS A 417 -8.49 22.83 -9.98
N ARG A 418 -8.13 22.96 -8.71
CA ARG A 418 -9.10 22.85 -7.60
C ARG A 418 -9.97 24.09 -7.43
N ILE A 419 -9.60 25.22 -8.05
CA ILE A 419 -10.42 26.43 -8.18
C ILE A 419 -10.65 26.74 -9.66
N LEU A 420 -11.92 26.99 -9.99
CA LEU A 420 -12.34 27.25 -11.37
C LEU A 420 -11.81 28.60 -11.87
N PRO A 421 -11.22 28.65 -13.09
CA PRO A 421 -10.78 29.89 -13.70
C PRO A 421 -11.92 30.94 -13.80
N PRO A 422 -11.60 32.24 -13.77
CA PRO A 422 -12.61 33.29 -13.68
C PRO A 422 -13.44 33.49 -14.96
N THR A 423 -13.06 32.88 -16.09
CA THR A 423 -13.80 32.97 -17.36
C THR A 423 -13.96 31.62 -18.04
N ASP A 424 -15.05 31.46 -18.81
CA ASP A 424 -15.31 30.27 -19.62
C ASP A 424 -14.17 29.98 -20.61
N ALA A 425 -13.60 31.00 -21.26
CA ALA A 425 -12.51 30.83 -22.21
C ALA A 425 -11.25 30.21 -21.56
N MET A 426 -10.92 30.61 -20.33
CA MET A 426 -9.80 30.01 -19.59
C MET A 426 -10.11 28.58 -19.15
N LEU A 427 -11.35 28.33 -18.70
CA LEU A 427 -11.82 26.98 -18.37
C LEU A 427 -11.76 26.04 -19.57
N ASP A 428 -12.27 26.47 -20.72
CA ASP A 428 -12.31 25.68 -21.95
C ASP A 428 -10.90 25.46 -22.52
N GLY A 429 -10.04 26.49 -22.50
CA GLY A 429 -8.62 26.35 -22.86
C GLY A 429 -7.88 25.35 -21.96
N PHE A 430 -8.14 25.37 -20.65
CA PHE A 430 -7.60 24.38 -19.72
C PHE A 430 -8.07 22.97 -20.05
N ARG A 431 -9.37 22.78 -20.31
CA ARG A 431 -9.94 21.46 -20.66
C ARG A 431 -9.35 20.93 -21.96
N LEU A 432 -9.19 21.77 -22.98
CA LEU A 432 -8.54 21.40 -24.24
C LEU A 432 -7.07 20.99 -24.02
N SER A 433 -6.34 21.73 -23.19
CA SER A 433 -4.96 21.37 -22.83
C SER A 433 -4.90 20.04 -22.09
N MET A 434 -5.82 19.80 -21.15
CA MET A 434 -5.95 18.53 -20.44
C MET A 434 -6.19 17.36 -21.40
N GLU A 435 -7.15 17.50 -22.32
CA GLU A 435 -7.45 16.48 -23.32
C GLU A 435 -6.26 16.21 -24.23
N SER A 436 -5.59 17.25 -24.73
CA SER A 436 -4.41 17.11 -25.59
C SER A 436 -3.26 16.40 -24.87
N ARG A 437 -3.07 16.66 -23.55
CA ARG A 437 -2.09 15.94 -22.73
C ARG A 437 -2.46 14.46 -22.57
N ILE A 438 -3.73 14.15 -22.29
CA ILE A 438 -4.20 12.76 -22.21
C ILE A 438 -3.98 12.04 -23.55
N ASP A 439 -4.33 12.68 -24.67
CA ASP A 439 -4.15 12.12 -26.01
C ASP A 439 -2.67 11.88 -26.33
N SER A 440 -1.79 12.82 -25.98
CA SER A 440 -0.34 12.68 -26.14
C SER A 440 0.23 11.57 -25.26
N MET A 441 -0.29 11.38 -24.05
CA MET A 441 0.14 10.28 -23.18
C MET A 441 -0.29 8.92 -23.72
N MET A 442 -1.49 8.83 -24.33
CA MET A 442 -1.94 7.59 -24.95
C MET A 442 -1.01 7.15 -26.10
N THR A 443 -0.42 8.08 -26.86
CA THR A 443 0.47 7.74 -27.98
C THR A 443 1.89 7.35 -27.56
N LEU A 444 2.33 7.75 -26.36
CA LEU A 444 3.67 7.49 -25.82
C LEU A 444 3.78 6.17 -25.03
N THR A 445 2.73 5.35 -24.99
CA THR A 445 2.62 4.23 -24.04
C THR A 445 3.61 3.09 -24.31
N THR A 446 4.66 3.01 -23.48
CA THR A 446 5.21 1.73 -23.00
C THR A 446 4.46 1.39 -21.72
N ALA A 447 3.87 0.19 -21.64
CA ALA A 447 3.17 -0.25 -20.42
C ALA A 447 4.13 -0.17 -19.22
N MET A 448 3.65 0.30 -18.06
CA MET A 448 4.45 0.17 -16.85
C MET A 448 4.66 -1.32 -16.59
N THR A 449 5.91 -1.79 -16.66
CA THR A 449 6.27 -3.18 -16.39
C THR A 449 6.21 -3.52 -14.90
N ASP A 450 6.18 -2.49 -14.04
CA ASP A 450 6.13 -2.65 -12.59
C ASP A 450 4.69 -2.77 -12.11
N ASN A 451 4.43 -3.86 -11.38
CA ASN A 451 3.19 -4.28 -10.73
C ASN A 451 2.71 -3.33 -9.60
N THR A 452 2.92 -2.03 -9.75
CA THR A 452 2.70 -1.02 -8.71
C THR A 452 1.25 -0.52 -8.69
N ASP A 453 0.64 -0.59 -7.51
CA ASP A 453 -0.76 -0.19 -7.29
C ASP A 453 -0.95 1.32 -7.62
N PRO A 454 -1.92 1.70 -8.48
CA PRO A 454 -2.17 3.10 -8.83
C PRO A 454 -2.53 3.99 -7.62
N VAL A 455 -2.99 3.40 -6.52
CA VAL A 455 -3.21 4.10 -5.25
C VAL A 455 -1.89 4.58 -4.67
N VAL A 456 -0.86 3.72 -4.65
CA VAL A 456 0.50 4.04 -4.14
C VAL A 456 1.17 5.06 -5.06
N ASN A 457 0.99 4.91 -6.37
CA ASN A 457 1.46 5.86 -7.36
C ASN A 457 0.62 7.15 -7.41
N GLY A 458 -0.36 7.32 -6.52
CA GLY A 458 -1.02 8.60 -6.32
C GLY A 458 -1.92 9.08 -7.47
N PHE A 459 -2.32 8.24 -8.42
CA PHE A 459 -3.15 8.66 -9.57
C PHE A 459 -4.43 9.40 -9.12
N SER A 460 -4.85 10.38 -9.92
CA SER A 460 -6.05 11.19 -9.64
C SER A 460 -7.32 10.44 -10.05
N THR A 461 -8.40 10.60 -9.30
CA THR A 461 -9.74 10.13 -9.71
C THR A 461 -10.45 11.11 -10.65
N ALA A 462 -9.86 12.30 -10.87
CA ALA A 462 -10.46 13.42 -11.57
C ALA A 462 -11.84 13.83 -11.02
N VAL A 463 -12.08 13.64 -9.71
CA VAL A 463 -13.38 13.95 -9.09
C VAL A 463 -13.74 15.44 -9.17
N ASN A 464 -12.74 16.32 -9.16
CA ASN A 464 -12.93 17.77 -9.23
C ASN A 464 -13.54 18.25 -10.55
N LEU A 465 -13.49 17.46 -11.63
CA LEU A 465 -14.16 17.78 -12.90
C LEU A 465 -15.67 17.98 -12.72
N ILE A 466 -16.25 17.43 -11.65
CA ILE A 466 -17.66 17.65 -11.30
C ILE A 466 -18.00 19.14 -11.14
N ALA A 467 -17.03 19.96 -10.73
CA ALA A 467 -17.20 21.41 -10.58
C ALA A 467 -17.26 22.14 -11.93
N HIS A 468 -16.76 21.53 -13.01
CA HIS A 468 -16.74 22.16 -14.33
C HIS A 468 -18.17 22.11 -14.93
N PRO A 469 -18.74 23.23 -15.39
CA PRO A 469 -20.06 23.27 -16.02
C PRO A 469 -20.04 22.77 -17.47
N ARG A 470 -19.45 21.58 -17.70
CA ARG A 470 -19.29 20.96 -19.02
C ARG A 470 -19.51 19.44 -18.92
N ASN A 471 -19.95 18.82 -20.00
CA ASN A 471 -20.03 17.37 -20.08
C ASN A 471 -18.63 16.76 -19.94
N ASN A 472 -18.45 15.85 -18.99
CA ASN A 472 -17.15 15.24 -18.68
C ASN A 472 -16.93 13.87 -19.33
N LYS A 473 -17.92 13.33 -20.05
CA LYS A 473 -17.87 12.00 -20.68
C LYS A 473 -16.60 11.75 -21.47
N VAL A 474 -16.26 12.64 -22.41
CA VAL A 474 -15.08 12.46 -23.28
C VAL A 474 -13.79 12.39 -22.47
N ILE A 475 -13.58 13.37 -21.58
CA ILE A 475 -12.38 13.44 -20.73
C ILE A 475 -12.28 12.21 -19.81
N LYS A 476 -13.37 11.87 -19.13
CA LYS A 476 -13.44 10.71 -18.21
C LYS A 476 -13.20 9.40 -18.95
N GLN A 477 -13.76 9.23 -20.14
CA GLN A 477 -13.56 8.05 -20.98
C GLN A 477 -12.10 7.90 -21.42
N LYS A 478 -11.49 8.98 -21.91
CA LYS A 478 -10.07 8.99 -22.29
C LYS A 478 -9.19 8.66 -21.09
N LEU A 479 -9.49 9.23 -19.93
CA LEU A 479 -8.76 8.97 -18.69
C LEU A 479 -8.87 7.51 -18.23
N GLY A 480 -10.07 6.93 -18.27
CA GLY A 480 -10.26 5.51 -17.97
C GLY A 480 -9.44 4.60 -18.87
N ARG A 481 -9.45 4.85 -20.19
CA ARG A 481 -8.63 4.11 -21.15
C ARG A 481 -7.12 4.30 -20.91
N LEU A 482 -6.71 5.50 -20.54
CA LEU A 482 -5.33 5.80 -20.19
C LEU A 482 -4.88 4.98 -18.98
N TYR A 483 -5.66 4.97 -17.89
CA TYR A 483 -5.34 4.17 -16.70
C TYR A 483 -5.29 2.68 -17.00
N GLU A 484 -6.20 2.19 -17.83
CA GLU A 484 -6.20 0.83 -18.33
C GLU A 484 -4.95 0.46 -19.14
N ALA A 485 -4.39 1.39 -19.90
CA ALA A 485 -3.18 1.19 -20.68
C ALA A 485 -1.91 1.25 -19.81
N PHE A 486 -1.89 2.16 -18.83
CA PHE A 486 -0.77 2.36 -17.92
C PHE A 486 -0.66 1.29 -16.84
N CYS A 487 -1.79 0.79 -16.35
CA CYS A 487 -1.87 -0.23 -15.31
C CYS A 487 -2.65 -1.45 -15.81
N PRO A 488 -2.08 -2.30 -16.69
CA PRO A 488 -2.75 -3.50 -17.18
C PRO A 488 -3.17 -4.47 -16.06
N ALA A 489 -2.51 -4.43 -14.90
CA ALA A 489 -2.92 -5.21 -13.72
C ALA A 489 -4.33 -4.88 -13.22
N LEU A 490 -4.87 -3.68 -13.52
CA LEU A 490 -6.28 -3.34 -13.29
C LEU A 490 -7.21 -4.16 -14.19
N LYS A 491 -6.73 -4.56 -15.38
CA LYS A 491 -7.42 -5.45 -16.33
C LYS A 491 -7.20 -6.91 -15.97
N THR A 492 -7.86 -7.36 -14.92
CA THR A 492 -8.14 -8.80 -14.79
C THR A 492 -9.23 -9.19 -15.78
N ALA A 493 -8.82 -9.83 -16.89
CA ALA A 493 -9.72 -10.40 -17.88
C ALA A 493 -10.49 -11.56 -17.26
N SER A 494 -11.82 -11.54 -17.43
CA SER A 494 -12.80 -12.55 -17.02
C SER A 494 -13.06 -12.70 -15.52
N PHE A 495 -14.34 -12.84 -15.18
CA PHE A 495 -14.79 -13.34 -13.89
C PHE A 495 -14.35 -14.80 -13.78
N LEU A 496 -13.23 -15.04 -13.09
CA LEU A 496 -12.77 -16.40 -12.81
C LEU A 496 -13.79 -17.07 -11.85
N PRO A 497 -14.22 -18.32 -12.13
CA PRO A 497 -15.03 -19.09 -11.18
C PRO A 497 -14.37 -19.12 -9.80
N ARG A 498 -15.18 -19.19 -8.73
CA ARG A 498 -14.72 -19.19 -7.33
C ARG A 498 -13.51 -20.11 -7.09
N ASP A 499 -13.53 -21.29 -7.69
CA ASP A 499 -12.50 -22.32 -7.54
C ASP A 499 -11.18 -21.93 -8.22
N ALA A 500 -11.25 -21.21 -9.35
CA ALA A 500 -10.08 -20.68 -10.05
C ALA A 500 -9.46 -19.47 -9.32
N VAL A 501 -10.26 -18.67 -8.61
CA VAL A 501 -9.77 -17.53 -7.80
C VAL A 501 -9.04 -18.01 -6.55
N VAL A 502 -9.56 -19.03 -5.85
CA VAL A 502 -8.89 -19.64 -4.68
C VAL A 502 -7.59 -20.33 -5.09
N ALA A 503 -7.58 -21.02 -6.24
CA ALA A 503 -6.38 -21.65 -6.78
C ALA A 503 -5.32 -20.64 -7.26
N ALA A 504 -5.74 -19.52 -7.87
CA ALA A 504 -4.82 -18.53 -8.45
C ALA A 504 -4.26 -17.52 -7.44
N THR A 505 -5.03 -17.13 -6.41
CA THR A 505 -4.61 -16.03 -5.51
C THR A 505 -3.90 -16.52 -4.25
N ARG A 506 -3.99 -17.80 -3.87
CA ARG A 506 -3.43 -18.38 -2.62
C ARG A 506 -3.78 -17.60 -1.34
N VAL A 507 -4.74 -16.67 -1.40
CA VAL A 507 -5.25 -15.94 -0.24
C VAL A 507 -6.29 -16.82 0.44
N ALA A 508 -5.99 -17.29 1.65
CA ALA A 508 -6.99 -17.89 2.51
C ALA A 508 -8.05 -16.82 2.85
N PRO A 509 -9.35 -17.07 2.63
CA PRO A 509 -10.38 -16.09 2.92
C PRO A 509 -10.32 -15.69 4.39
N MET A 510 -10.07 -14.40 4.67
CA MET A 510 -10.12 -13.89 6.04
C MET A 510 -11.57 -13.64 6.46
N SER A 511 -12.26 -14.72 6.84
CA SER A 511 -13.26 -14.72 7.93
C SER A 511 -13.60 -16.16 8.30
N PRO A 512 -13.35 -16.59 9.56
CA PRO A 512 -13.57 -17.98 9.98
C PRO A 512 -15.03 -18.33 10.27
N LYS A 513 -16.00 -17.41 10.11
CA LYS A 513 -17.35 -17.68 10.62
C LYS A 513 -18.14 -18.76 9.89
N TRP A 514 -17.79 -19.13 8.64
CA TRP A 514 -18.67 -20.00 7.83
C TRP A 514 -17.94 -20.93 6.85
N ALA A 515 -16.73 -21.40 7.17
CA ALA A 515 -16.13 -22.51 6.42
C ALA A 515 -16.95 -23.79 6.65
N GLY A 516 -17.74 -24.22 5.65
CA GLY A 516 -18.42 -25.52 5.66
C GLY A 516 -19.95 -25.53 5.64
N VAL A 517 -20.62 -24.42 5.32
CA VAL A 517 -22.09 -24.44 5.12
C VAL A 517 -22.41 -24.54 3.62
N GLU A 518 -23.01 -25.66 3.21
CA GLU A 518 -23.71 -25.75 1.92
C GLU A 518 -24.90 -24.79 1.95
N LEU A 519 -24.89 -23.83 1.03
CA LEU A 519 -25.91 -22.79 0.99
C LEU A 519 -27.19 -23.32 0.31
N PRO A 520 -28.39 -23.07 0.89
CA PRO A 520 -29.68 -23.38 0.27
C PRO A 520 -29.84 -22.63 -1.07
N PRO A 521 -30.83 -22.96 -1.94
CA PRO A 521 -30.96 -22.35 -3.28
C PRO A 521 -30.90 -20.82 -3.19
N SER A 522 -29.77 -20.27 -3.64
CA SER A 522 -29.24 -19.05 -3.04
C SER A 522 -29.95 -17.79 -3.52
N ARG A 523 -30.37 -16.94 -2.57
CA ARG A 523 -30.76 -15.55 -2.79
C ARG A 523 -29.74 -14.87 -3.74
N PRO A 524 -30.15 -14.01 -4.69
CA PRO A 524 -29.20 -13.30 -5.54
C PRO A 524 -28.25 -12.44 -4.70
N ARG A 525 -26.97 -12.44 -5.05
CA ARG A 525 -25.89 -11.83 -4.28
C ARG A 525 -25.52 -10.46 -4.81
N ILE A 526 -25.72 -9.44 -3.99
CA ILE A 526 -25.55 -8.04 -4.38
C ILE A 526 -24.50 -7.39 -3.47
N GLY A 527 -23.43 -6.88 -4.06
CA GLY A 527 -22.39 -6.15 -3.33
C GLY A 527 -22.55 -4.64 -3.44
N PHE A 528 -22.20 -3.93 -2.38
CA PHE A 528 -22.08 -2.47 -2.34
C PHE A 528 -20.69 -2.10 -1.80
N VAL A 529 -19.92 -1.32 -2.56
CA VAL A 529 -18.53 -0.96 -2.19
C VAL A 529 -18.40 0.56 -2.08
N ALA A 530 -17.93 1.02 -0.92
CA ALA A 530 -17.63 2.45 -0.72
C ALA A 530 -16.57 2.66 0.37
N LYS A 531 -16.01 3.89 0.39
CA LYS A 531 -15.09 4.34 1.43
C LYS A 531 -15.84 5.04 2.57
N HIS A 532 -16.83 5.86 2.26
CA HIS A 532 -17.46 6.80 3.19
C HIS A 532 -18.72 6.26 3.88
N TRP A 533 -18.78 4.94 4.15
CA TRP A 533 -19.87 4.32 4.90
C TRP A 533 -20.03 4.85 6.33
N ASP A 534 -18.99 5.47 6.87
CA ASP A 534 -18.93 6.08 8.20
C ASP A 534 -19.58 7.45 8.29
N THR A 535 -19.94 8.06 7.16
CA THR A 535 -20.48 9.43 7.07
C THR A 535 -22.01 9.49 7.14
N GLN A 536 -22.55 10.61 7.63
CA GLN A 536 -23.98 10.91 7.54
C GLN A 536 -24.45 11.06 6.08
N HIS A 537 -23.55 11.34 5.15
CA HIS A 537 -23.88 11.57 3.74
C HIS A 537 -24.20 10.29 2.98
N LEU A 538 -23.32 9.28 3.03
CA LEU A 538 -23.52 8.03 2.29
C LEU A 538 -24.05 6.92 3.19
N GLY A 539 -23.35 6.66 4.31
CA GLY A 539 -23.66 5.57 5.22
C GLY A 539 -25.12 5.59 5.65
N ARG A 540 -25.56 6.74 6.17
CA ARG A 540 -26.94 6.91 6.65
C ARG A 540 -27.98 6.89 5.52
N VAL A 541 -27.69 7.52 4.38
CA VAL A 541 -28.64 7.60 3.25
C VAL A 541 -28.88 6.23 2.62
N MET A 542 -27.85 5.38 2.56
CA MET A 542 -27.97 4.03 2.00
C MET A 542 -28.43 2.99 3.04
N HIS A 543 -28.20 3.21 4.33
CA HIS A 543 -28.49 2.25 5.40
C HIS A 543 -29.91 1.66 5.30
N ASP A 544 -30.93 2.52 5.35
CA ASP A 544 -32.32 2.06 5.42
C ASP A 544 -32.75 1.35 4.14
N LEU A 545 -32.26 1.81 2.98
CA LEU A 545 -32.48 1.14 1.70
C LEU A 545 -31.88 -0.28 1.71
N LEU A 546 -30.63 -0.42 2.16
CA LEU A 546 -29.96 -1.71 2.23
C LEU A 546 -30.65 -2.68 3.19
N VAL A 547 -31.17 -2.18 4.32
CA VAL A 547 -31.97 -2.98 5.26
C VAL A 547 -33.25 -3.50 4.58
N GLN A 548 -33.96 -2.65 3.83
CA GLN A 548 -35.14 -3.08 3.07
C GLN A 548 -34.79 -4.12 2.00
N LEU A 549 -33.73 -3.88 1.22
CA LEU A 549 -33.30 -4.81 0.17
C LEU A 549 -32.86 -6.16 0.74
N ASN A 550 -32.17 -6.17 1.89
CA ASN A 550 -31.77 -7.39 2.58
C ASN A 550 -32.99 -8.23 3.00
N ALA A 551 -34.04 -7.57 3.51
CA ALA A 551 -35.29 -8.22 3.89
C ALA A 551 -36.10 -8.76 2.68
N MET A 552 -35.92 -8.20 1.48
CA MET A 552 -36.71 -8.49 0.27
C MET A 552 -36.18 -9.65 -0.60
N GLN A 553 -35.40 -10.59 -0.03
CA GLN A 553 -34.83 -11.79 -0.68
C GLN A 553 -33.47 -11.63 -1.40
N PHE A 554 -32.72 -10.54 -1.20
CA PHE A 554 -31.34 -10.42 -1.72
C PHE A 554 -30.31 -10.69 -0.62
N GLU A 555 -29.24 -11.41 -0.92
CA GLU A 555 -28.07 -11.57 -0.04
C GLU A 555 -27.16 -10.34 -0.23
N ILE A 556 -27.17 -9.41 0.73
CA ILE A 556 -26.49 -8.11 0.63
C ILE A 556 -25.10 -8.19 1.24
N PHE A 557 -24.09 -7.81 0.47
CA PHE A 557 -22.70 -7.66 0.90
C PHE A 557 -22.31 -6.19 0.92
N VAL A 558 -21.90 -5.69 2.09
CA VAL A 558 -21.33 -4.34 2.24
C VAL A 558 -19.82 -4.46 2.39
N PHE A 559 -19.09 -3.80 1.49
CA PHE A 559 -17.65 -3.74 1.51
C PHE A 559 -17.19 -2.32 1.88
N ALA A 560 -16.51 -2.20 3.02
CA ALA A 560 -16.03 -0.95 3.57
C ALA A 560 -14.50 -0.85 3.46
N VAL A 561 -13.98 0.10 2.68
CA VAL A 561 -12.52 0.32 2.57
C VAL A 561 -12.01 1.02 3.82
N SER A 562 -11.16 0.37 4.63
CA SER A 562 -10.64 0.96 5.86
C SER A 562 -9.26 0.41 6.25
N PRO A 563 -8.30 1.23 6.73
CA PRO A 563 -6.98 0.72 7.15
C PRO A 563 -7.04 0.08 8.55
N SER A 564 -8.04 0.48 9.35
CA SER A 564 -8.39 -0.06 10.67
C SER A 564 -9.91 -0.07 10.80
N ARG A 565 -10.49 -0.87 11.71
CA ARG A 565 -11.94 -0.88 11.92
C ARG A 565 -12.38 0.51 12.41
N PRO A 566 -13.17 1.29 11.66
CA PRO A 566 -13.55 2.64 12.06
C PRO A 566 -14.47 2.62 13.28
N SER A 567 -14.32 3.60 14.16
CA SER A 567 -15.25 3.87 15.26
C SER A 567 -16.21 5.00 14.87
N SER A 568 -17.24 4.70 14.07
CA SER A 568 -18.35 5.62 13.79
C SER A 568 -19.67 4.95 14.17
N PRO A 569 -20.60 5.65 14.86
CA PRO A 569 -21.93 5.13 15.13
C PRO A 569 -22.67 4.70 13.85
N VAL A 570 -22.56 5.49 12.76
CA VAL A 570 -23.19 5.17 11.48
C VAL A 570 -22.68 3.86 10.92
N LEU A 571 -21.38 3.61 11.02
CA LEU A 571 -20.78 2.38 10.53
C LEU A 571 -21.12 1.19 11.42
N ALA A 572 -21.15 1.38 12.74
CA ALA A 572 -21.52 0.35 13.70
C ALA A 572 -22.97 -0.09 13.50
N ASP A 573 -23.89 0.86 13.29
CA ASP A 573 -25.30 0.58 12.99
C ASP A 573 -25.43 -0.22 11.68
N LEU A 574 -24.66 0.16 10.65
CA LEU A 574 -24.63 -0.55 9.37
C LEU A 574 -24.06 -1.98 9.53
N GLU A 575 -22.94 -2.15 10.24
CA GLU A 575 -22.35 -3.46 10.50
C GLU A 575 -23.30 -4.37 11.28
N GLN A 576 -24.04 -3.84 12.25
CA GLN A 576 -25.03 -4.59 13.03
C GLN A 576 -26.26 -4.99 12.20
N SER A 577 -26.64 -4.18 11.22
CA SER A 577 -27.86 -4.39 10.42
C SER A 577 -27.63 -5.28 9.19
N MET A 578 -26.38 -5.52 8.80
CA MET A 578 -26.04 -6.25 7.57
C MET A 578 -25.64 -7.70 7.85
N GLU A 579 -26.13 -8.63 7.03
CA GLU A 579 -25.74 -10.05 7.09
C GLU A 579 -24.25 -10.24 6.75
N HIS A 580 -23.74 -9.44 5.80
CA HIS A 580 -22.35 -9.48 5.36
C HIS A 580 -21.77 -8.07 5.33
N PHE A 581 -20.89 -7.79 6.30
CA PHE A 581 -20.08 -6.58 6.35
C PHE A 581 -18.58 -6.98 6.29
N ILE A 582 -17.87 -6.51 5.27
CA ILE A 582 -16.49 -6.87 4.99
C ILE A 582 -15.64 -5.61 4.95
N VAL A 583 -14.57 -5.57 5.75
CA VAL A 583 -13.58 -4.49 5.69
C VAL A 583 -12.53 -4.85 4.65
N LEU A 584 -12.34 -3.98 3.65
CA LEU A 584 -11.34 -4.11 2.61
C LEU A 584 -10.06 -3.34 2.97
N PRO A 585 -8.86 -3.89 2.71
CA PRO A 585 -7.60 -3.20 2.95
C PRO A 585 -7.37 -2.06 1.93
N PHE A 586 -6.42 -1.17 2.24
CA PHE A 586 -5.92 -0.14 1.30
C PHE A 586 -4.96 -0.74 0.26
N ASP A 587 -5.44 -1.74 -0.46
CA ASP A 587 -4.69 -2.49 -1.47
C ASP A 587 -5.69 -2.98 -2.51
N THR A 588 -5.54 -2.52 -3.76
CA THR A 588 -6.51 -2.77 -4.83
C THR A 588 -6.54 -4.25 -5.21
N SER A 589 -5.39 -4.93 -5.18
CA SER A 589 -5.25 -6.35 -5.54
C SER A 589 -5.88 -7.26 -4.50
N LYS A 590 -5.57 -7.04 -3.22
CA LYS A 590 -6.17 -7.79 -2.09
C LYS A 590 -7.68 -7.55 -2.01
N SER A 591 -8.10 -6.29 -2.16
CA SER A 591 -9.52 -5.93 -2.18
C SER A 591 -10.27 -6.61 -3.33
N SER A 592 -9.66 -6.67 -4.52
CA SER A 592 -10.24 -7.37 -5.67
C SER A 592 -10.43 -8.86 -5.41
N ALA A 593 -9.45 -9.52 -4.78
CA ALA A 593 -9.55 -10.94 -4.43
C ALA A 593 -10.70 -11.20 -3.43
N GLU A 594 -10.83 -10.35 -2.39
CA GLU A 594 -11.89 -10.47 -1.39
C GLU A 594 -13.30 -10.29 -1.98
N VAL A 595 -13.49 -9.29 -2.86
CA VAL A 595 -14.79 -9.09 -3.53
C VAL A 595 -15.14 -10.27 -4.44
N ARG A 596 -14.17 -10.78 -5.22
CA ARG A 596 -14.37 -11.95 -6.09
C ARG A 596 -14.74 -13.21 -5.32
N ALA A 597 -14.14 -13.42 -4.16
CA ALA A 597 -14.42 -14.59 -3.32
C ALA A 597 -15.91 -14.69 -2.92
N ARG A 598 -16.68 -13.59 -2.99
CA ARG A 598 -18.11 -13.56 -2.68
C ARG A 598 -19.01 -13.96 -3.85
N ASN A 599 -18.48 -14.10 -5.07
CA ASN A 599 -19.20 -14.62 -6.25
C ASN A 599 -20.52 -13.87 -6.51
N LEU A 600 -20.43 -12.54 -6.53
CA LEU A 600 -21.58 -11.63 -6.62
C LEU A 600 -22.25 -11.70 -7.99
N ASP A 601 -23.57 -11.54 -8.05
CA ASP A 601 -24.33 -11.35 -9.30
C ASP A 601 -24.21 -9.91 -9.78
N VAL A 602 -24.32 -8.95 -8.85
CA VAL A 602 -24.29 -7.51 -9.12
C VAL A 602 -23.38 -6.83 -8.11
N LEU A 603 -22.56 -5.89 -8.58
CA LEU A 603 -21.74 -5.01 -7.74
C LEU A 603 -22.12 -3.56 -7.98
N VAL A 604 -22.48 -2.84 -6.91
CA VAL A 604 -22.85 -1.42 -6.97
C VAL A 604 -21.79 -0.59 -6.25
N PHE A 605 -21.38 0.49 -6.88
CA PHE A 605 -20.56 1.55 -6.27
C PHE A 605 -21.47 2.74 -5.99
N PRO A 606 -21.93 2.94 -4.73
CA PRO A 606 -22.85 4.03 -4.41
C PRO A 606 -22.29 5.42 -4.69
N GLU A 607 -20.98 5.54 -4.56
CA GLU A 607 -20.18 6.69 -4.93
C GLU A 607 -18.92 6.18 -5.62
N LEU A 608 -18.46 6.88 -6.66
CA LEU A 608 -17.24 6.50 -7.36
C LEU A 608 -16.41 7.75 -7.68
N GLY A 609 -15.10 7.65 -7.47
CA GLY A 609 -14.15 8.75 -7.65
C GLY A 609 -13.85 9.58 -6.39
N MET A 610 -14.61 9.43 -5.30
CA MET A 610 -14.34 10.12 -4.03
C MET A 610 -13.15 9.52 -3.26
N ASP A 611 -12.81 8.26 -3.52
CA ASP A 611 -11.67 7.55 -2.93
C ASP A 611 -10.88 6.82 -4.03
N LYS A 612 -9.56 6.71 -3.87
CA LYS A 612 -8.69 6.10 -4.89
C LYS A 612 -8.85 4.59 -4.95
N VAL A 613 -8.97 3.92 -3.80
CA VAL A 613 -9.08 2.46 -3.75
C VAL A 613 -10.38 2.02 -4.43
N THR A 614 -11.52 2.60 -4.07
CA THR A 614 -12.81 2.25 -4.70
C THR A 614 -12.83 2.57 -6.20
N PHE A 615 -12.23 3.70 -6.61
CA PHE A 615 -12.13 4.09 -8.01
C PHE A 615 -11.30 3.10 -8.84
N PHE A 616 -10.10 2.71 -8.38
CA PHE A 616 -9.26 1.76 -9.11
C PHE A 616 -9.76 0.31 -9.01
N LEU A 617 -10.41 -0.06 -7.90
CA LEU A 617 -11.08 -1.34 -7.75
C LEU A 617 -12.19 -1.53 -8.80
N ALA A 618 -12.89 -0.47 -9.19
CA ALA A 618 -13.96 -0.51 -10.19
C ALA A 618 -13.48 -0.89 -11.61
N PHE A 619 -12.19 -0.75 -11.92
CA PHE A 619 -11.62 -1.17 -13.21
C PHE A 619 -11.58 -2.69 -13.35
N ALA A 620 -11.49 -3.41 -12.23
CA ALA A 620 -11.61 -4.85 -12.23
C ALA A 620 -13.07 -5.23 -12.46
N LYS A 621 -13.33 -6.18 -13.36
CA LYS A 621 -14.64 -6.82 -13.47
C LYS A 621 -14.78 -7.85 -12.35
N LEU A 622 -15.37 -7.44 -11.23
CA LEU A 622 -15.50 -8.21 -9.99
C LEU A 622 -16.85 -8.92 -9.87
N ALA A 623 -17.86 -8.44 -10.60
CA ALA A 623 -19.16 -9.10 -10.79
C ALA A 623 -19.58 -9.06 -12.26
N PRO A 624 -20.45 -9.99 -12.73
CA PRO A 624 -20.94 -9.98 -14.11
C PRO A 624 -21.61 -8.66 -14.52
N VAL A 625 -22.32 -8.02 -13.58
CA VAL A 625 -22.88 -6.67 -13.75
C VAL A 625 -22.31 -5.75 -12.67
N GLN A 626 -21.78 -4.61 -13.08
CA GLN A 626 -21.33 -3.54 -12.20
C GLN A 626 -22.08 -2.25 -12.50
N ALA A 627 -22.44 -1.51 -11.46
CA ALA A 627 -23.17 -0.26 -11.60
C ALA A 627 -22.63 0.79 -10.64
N VAL A 628 -22.85 2.05 -10.98
CA VAL A 628 -22.59 3.19 -10.11
C VAL A 628 -23.90 3.90 -9.82
N TRP A 629 -24.09 4.38 -8.60
CA TRP A 629 -25.19 5.28 -8.25
C TRP A 629 -24.68 6.72 -8.19
N TYR A 630 -25.58 7.69 -8.34
CA TYR A 630 -25.21 9.10 -8.47
C TYR A 630 -24.70 9.75 -7.18
N GLY A 631 -24.25 8.98 -6.18
CA GLY A 631 -23.62 9.52 -4.97
C GLY A 631 -22.46 10.48 -5.28
N SER A 632 -21.76 10.22 -6.39
CA SER A 632 -20.92 11.18 -7.10
C SER A 632 -21.57 11.47 -8.48
N PRO A 633 -22.24 12.62 -8.68
CA PRO A 633 -23.12 12.85 -9.83
C PRO A 633 -22.38 13.25 -11.12
N ASP A 634 -21.43 12.42 -11.54
CA ASP A 634 -20.72 12.51 -12.82
C ASP A 634 -20.43 11.10 -13.36
N THR A 635 -20.28 10.95 -14.67
CA THR A 635 -19.89 9.66 -15.27
C THR A 635 -18.54 9.18 -14.74
N SER A 636 -18.40 7.88 -14.50
CA SER A 636 -17.15 7.32 -13.95
C SER A 636 -16.01 7.34 -14.97
N GLY A 637 -16.33 7.16 -16.25
CA GLY A 637 -15.35 6.91 -17.30
C GLY A 637 -14.67 5.54 -17.22
N VAL A 638 -15.07 4.68 -16.27
CA VAL A 638 -14.46 3.38 -16.01
C VAL A 638 -15.07 2.34 -16.94
N PRO A 639 -14.29 1.71 -17.85
CA PRO A 639 -14.85 0.81 -18.87
C PRO A 639 -15.57 -0.43 -18.32
N ALA A 640 -15.25 -0.86 -17.11
CA ALA A 640 -15.83 -2.05 -16.48
C ALA A 640 -17.20 -1.82 -15.80
N ILE A 641 -17.68 -0.58 -15.70
CA ILE A 641 -19.01 -0.25 -15.16
C ILE A 641 -20.06 -0.30 -16.28
N ASP A 642 -21.12 -1.09 -16.08
CA ASP A 642 -22.17 -1.28 -17.09
C ASP A 642 -23.26 -0.22 -17.00
N TYR A 643 -23.71 0.11 -15.79
CA TYR A 643 -24.88 0.96 -15.57
C TYR A 643 -24.59 2.17 -14.69
N TYR A 644 -25.22 3.31 -15.02
CA TYR A 644 -25.30 4.49 -14.17
C TYR A 644 -26.72 4.65 -13.65
N ILE A 645 -26.96 4.39 -12.37
CA ILE A 645 -28.28 4.48 -11.74
C ILE A 645 -28.57 5.96 -11.47
N THR A 646 -29.58 6.50 -12.16
CA THR A 646 -29.99 7.92 -12.13
C THR A 646 -31.47 8.05 -11.71
N SER A 647 -32.11 9.17 -12.03
CA SER A 647 -33.51 9.49 -11.72
C SER A 647 -34.30 9.87 -12.98
N GLU A 648 -35.61 9.71 -12.95
CA GLU A 648 -36.54 10.19 -13.98
C GLU A 648 -36.52 11.70 -14.17
N PHE A 649 -36.00 12.46 -13.20
CA PHE A 649 -35.87 13.92 -13.29
C PHE A 649 -34.66 14.37 -14.11
N GLU A 650 -33.89 13.43 -14.64
CA GLU A 650 -32.79 13.74 -15.54
C GLU A 650 -33.30 14.32 -16.87
N LYS A 651 -32.45 15.11 -17.57
CA LYS A 651 -32.83 15.75 -18.84
C LYS A 651 -33.06 14.70 -19.95
N THR A 652 -33.95 14.99 -20.89
CA THR A 652 -34.07 14.21 -22.13
C THR A 652 -32.76 14.23 -22.93
N GLY A 653 -32.32 13.08 -23.45
CA GLY A 653 -31.04 12.95 -24.18
C GLY A 653 -29.81 12.79 -23.28
N HIS A 654 -29.99 12.50 -21.99
CA HIS A 654 -28.92 12.35 -21.02
C HIS A 654 -27.96 11.19 -21.29
N GLU A 655 -28.30 10.26 -22.17
CA GLU A 655 -27.45 9.17 -22.62
C GLU A 655 -26.10 9.68 -23.19
N GLU A 656 -26.09 10.90 -23.72
CA GLU A 656 -24.88 11.57 -24.20
C GLU A 656 -23.92 12.01 -23.08
N HIS A 657 -24.36 12.00 -21.82
CA HIS A 657 -23.57 12.44 -20.66
C HIS A 657 -22.82 11.31 -19.96
N TYR A 658 -23.14 10.04 -20.24
CA TYR A 658 -22.57 8.89 -19.55
C TYR A 658 -21.77 7.97 -20.48
N THR A 659 -20.70 7.40 -19.96
CA THR A 659 -19.98 6.28 -20.58
C THR A 659 -20.71 4.95 -20.37
N GLU A 660 -21.40 4.84 -19.24
CA GLU A 660 -22.22 3.72 -18.82
C GLU A 660 -23.63 3.84 -19.41
N GLN A 661 -24.41 2.76 -19.35
CA GLN A 661 -25.83 2.81 -19.70
C GLN A 661 -26.64 3.43 -18.55
N PRO A 662 -27.27 4.61 -18.72
CA PRO A 662 -28.08 5.19 -17.66
C PRO A 662 -29.34 4.34 -17.38
N PHE A 663 -29.69 4.21 -16.11
CA PHE A 663 -30.91 3.57 -15.65
C PHE A 663 -31.68 4.53 -14.73
N PRO A 664 -32.70 5.24 -15.25
CA PRO A 664 -33.48 6.16 -14.45
C PRO A 664 -34.43 5.39 -13.51
N LEU A 665 -34.31 5.68 -12.22
CA LEU A 665 -35.30 5.29 -11.21
C LEU A 665 -36.45 6.30 -11.23
N LYS A 666 -37.68 5.85 -10.90
CA LYS A 666 -38.73 6.82 -10.58
C LYS A 666 -38.44 7.51 -9.24
N GLY A 667 -38.74 8.80 -9.16
CA GLY A 667 -38.34 9.69 -8.09
C GLY A 667 -36.82 9.83 -8.00
N MET A 668 -36.33 10.30 -6.85
CA MET A 668 -34.91 10.40 -6.57
C MET A 668 -34.27 9.03 -6.30
N GLY A 669 -35.04 7.99 -5.95
CA GLY A 669 -34.45 6.68 -5.64
C GLY A 669 -33.68 6.66 -4.32
N ILE A 670 -34.05 7.52 -3.37
CA ILE A 670 -33.50 7.56 -2.00
C ILE A 670 -34.55 7.02 -1.04
N TYR A 671 -34.18 6.05 -0.21
CA TYR A 671 -35.02 5.57 0.89
C TYR A 671 -34.25 5.70 2.20
N MET A 672 -34.65 6.67 3.02
CA MET A 672 -34.11 6.88 4.35
C MET A 672 -35.17 7.40 5.30
N ASN A 673 -35.04 7.10 6.58
CA ASN A 673 -35.76 7.77 7.64
C ASN A 673 -35.35 9.25 7.70
N MET A 674 -36.30 10.10 8.07
CA MET A 674 -36.02 11.52 8.27
C MET A 674 -34.93 11.69 9.35
N PRO A 675 -33.86 12.46 9.07
CA PRO A 675 -32.81 12.67 10.05
C PRO A 675 -33.37 13.47 11.24
N ASN A 676 -32.88 13.16 12.44
CA ASN A 676 -33.23 13.95 13.63
C ASN A 676 -32.43 15.25 13.60
N ILE A 677 -33.11 16.32 13.21
CA ILE A 677 -32.60 17.69 13.17
C ILE A 677 -33.03 18.51 14.39
N SER A 678 -33.77 17.89 15.34
CA SER A 678 -34.58 18.57 16.34
C SER A 678 -33.92 18.72 17.71
N GLN A 679 -32.61 18.46 17.84
CA GLN A 679 -31.92 18.89 19.05
C GLN A 679 -31.72 20.41 18.93
N PRO A 680 -32.44 21.25 19.71
CA PRO A 680 -32.10 22.65 19.75
C PRO A 680 -30.65 22.74 20.22
N PRO A 681 -29.79 23.49 19.53
CA PRO A 681 -28.47 23.80 20.07
C PRO A 681 -28.68 24.42 21.46
N SER A 682 -27.79 24.14 22.40
CA SER A 682 -27.82 24.73 23.74
C SER A 682 -27.80 26.27 23.70
N ASP A 683 -27.38 26.84 22.57
CA ASP A 683 -27.29 28.27 22.27
C ASP A 683 -27.99 28.60 20.94
N ASP A 684 -28.63 29.78 20.85
CA ASP A 684 -29.20 30.30 19.59
C ASP A 684 -28.08 30.51 18.54
N ILE A 685 -28.07 29.66 17.50
CA ILE A 685 -27.09 29.71 16.39
C ILE A 685 -27.10 31.08 15.70
N ARG A 686 -28.28 31.69 15.49
CA ARG A 686 -28.33 33.00 14.82
C ARG A 686 -27.70 34.08 15.70
N ALA A 687 -27.94 34.03 17.01
CA ALA A 687 -27.27 34.92 17.96
C ALA A 687 -25.76 34.68 18.02
N SER A 688 -25.31 33.42 17.96
CA SER A 688 -23.89 33.07 17.91
C SER A 688 -23.21 33.64 16.67
N LEU A 689 -23.79 33.41 15.48
CA LEU A 689 -23.30 33.95 14.21
C LEU A 689 -23.34 35.49 14.21
N ALA A 690 -24.39 36.10 14.77
CA ALA A 690 -24.48 37.55 14.88
C ALA A 690 -23.35 38.15 15.71
N ARG A 691 -22.99 37.51 16.84
CA ARG A 691 -21.82 37.90 17.65
C ARG A 691 -20.50 37.66 16.91
N GLN A 692 -20.35 36.49 16.31
CA GLN A 692 -19.12 36.08 15.62
C GLN A 692 -18.77 37.02 14.45
N PHE A 693 -19.78 37.44 13.67
CA PHE A 693 -19.60 38.27 12.47
C PHE A 693 -20.05 39.72 12.64
N ALA A 694 -20.36 40.16 13.87
CA ALA A 694 -20.85 41.50 14.20
C ALA A 694 -22.05 41.94 13.33
N LEU A 695 -23.06 41.09 13.22
CA LEU A 695 -24.26 41.29 12.40
C LEU A 695 -25.31 42.13 13.14
N PRO A 696 -26.22 42.81 12.41
CA PRO A 696 -27.38 43.46 13.03
C PRO A 696 -28.32 42.44 13.70
N GLU A 697 -29.15 42.90 14.65
CA GLU A 697 -30.12 42.05 15.36
C GLU A 697 -31.08 41.31 14.42
N SER A 698 -31.45 41.93 13.29
CA SER A 698 -32.26 41.32 12.24
C SER A 698 -31.49 41.29 10.93
N PHE A 699 -31.27 40.08 10.41
CA PHE A 699 -30.64 39.84 9.11
C PHE A 699 -31.32 38.67 8.41
N HIS A 700 -31.27 38.64 7.08
CA HIS A 700 -31.67 37.49 6.29
C HIS A 700 -30.46 36.60 6.03
N MET A 701 -30.59 35.31 6.32
CA MET A 701 -29.53 34.32 6.23
C MET A 701 -29.68 33.44 4.99
N TYR A 702 -28.77 33.60 4.04
CA TYR A 702 -28.63 32.72 2.89
C TYR A 702 -27.47 31.75 3.13
N LEU A 703 -27.74 30.45 3.15
CA LEU A 703 -26.73 29.43 3.44
C LEU A 703 -26.33 28.67 2.19
N VAL A 704 -25.03 28.56 1.93
CA VAL A 704 -24.44 27.70 0.90
C VAL A 704 -23.69 26.56 1.59
N ILE A 705 -24.22 25.34 1.44
CA ILE A 705 -23.69 24.13 2.08
C ILE A 705 -22.58 23.48 1.23
N GLU A 706 -22.63 23.68 -0.09
CA GLU A 706 -21.68 23.05 -1.00
C GLU A 706 -20.23 23.51 -0.73
N PRO A 707 -19.24 22.60 -0.78
CA PRO A 707 -17.83 22.96 -0.67
C PRO A 707 -17.43 24.07 -1.63
N LEU A 708 -16.58 24.99 -1.18
CA LEU A 708 -16.12 26.15 -1.98
C LEU A 708 -15.57 25.77 -3.37
N LEU A 709 -14.93 24.60 -3.47
CA LEU A 709 -14.35 24.06 -4.70
C LEU A 709 -15.39 23.67 -5.78
N LEU A 710 -16.66 23.50 -5.41
CA LEU A 710 -17.77 23.19 -6.33
C LEU A 710 -18.49 24.44 -6.85
N LEU A 711 -18.12 25.63 -6.37
CA LEU A 711 -18.81 26.87 -6.69
C LEU A 711 -18.20 27.54 -7.93
N HIS A 712 -18.91 27.41 -9.05
CA HIS A 712 -18.59 28.11 -10.31
C HIS A 712 -18.73 29.64 -10.16
N THR A 713 -18.05 30.39 -11.03
CA THR A 713 -18.03 31.87 -11.03
C THR A 713 -19.41 32.50 -11.25
N ASP A 714 -20.35 31.77 -11.88
CA ASP A 714 -21.74 32.22 -11.99
C ASP A 714 -22.44 32.35 -10.62
N MET A 715 -21.99 31.60 -9.61
CA MET A 715 -22.47 31.78 -8.24
C MET A 715 -22.11 33.17 -7.73
N ASP A 716 -20.92 33.67 -8.06
CA ASP A 716 -20.45 35.00 -7.65
C ASP A 716 -21.41 36.09 -8.17
N VAL A 717 -21.91 35.91 -9.40
CA VAL A 717 -22.91 36.79 -10.03
C VAL A 717 -24.27 36.66 -9.31
N ALA A 718 -24.71 35.44 -8.97
CA ALA A 718 -25.94 35.21 -8.22
C ALA A 718 -25.90 35.89 -6.84
N ILE A 719 -24.83 35.65 -6.08
CA ILE A 719 -24.57 36.24 -4.76
C ILE A 719 -24.58 37.77 -4.86
N THR A 720 -23.86 38.33 -5.84
CA THR A 720 -23.84 39.78 -6.08
C THR A 720 -25.24 40.33 -6.31
N ARG A 721 -26.09 39.63 -7.07
CA ARG A 721 -27.47 40.06 -7.32
C ARG A 721 -28.35 39.97 -6.07
N ILE A 722 -28.23 38.90 -5.29
CA ILE A 722 -28.97 38.69 -4.03
C ILE A 722 -28.61 39.80 -3.04
N VAL A 723 -27.32 39.92 -2.72
CA VAL A 723 -26.78 40.90 -1.77
C VAL A 723 -27.14 42.33 -2.17
N ARG A 724 -27.18 42.67 -3.47
CA ARG A 724 -27.61 44.01 -3.91
C ARG A 724 -29.10 44.29 -3.77
N ARG A 725 -29.96 43.28 -3.96
CA ARG A 725 -31.42 43.41 -3.91
C ARG A 725 -31.95 43.31 -2.47
N ASP A 726 -31.25 42.57 -1.62
CA ASP A 726 -31.61 42.41 -0.22
C ASP A 726 -30.65 43.16 0.70
N ARG A 727 -31.13 44.27 1.29
CA ARG A 727 -30.33 45.12 2.18
C ARG A 727 -29.98 44.44 3.51
N LEU A 728 -30.82 43.51 3.97
CA LEU A 728 -30.60 42.73 5.20
C LEU A 728 -29.92 41.38 4.92
N GLY A 729 -29.66 41.06 3.65
CA GLY A 729 -29.14 39.77 3.23
C GLY A 729 -27.66 39.58 3.51
N HIS A 730 -27.32 38.48 4.18
CA HIS A 730 -25.97 37.98 4.41
C HIS A 730 -25.85 36.54 3.89
N VAL A 731 -24.74 36.24 3.21
CA VAL A 731 -24.47 34.92 2.62
C VAL A 731 -23.38 34.21 3.42
N PHE A 732 -23.66 32.97 3.83
CA PHE A 732 -22.78 32.15 4.63
C PHE A 732 -22.31 30.93 3.84
N PHE A 733 -21.02 30.65 3.92
CA PHE A 733 -20.38 29.49 3.32
C PHE A 733 -19.77 28.59 4.39
N LEU A 734 -19.77 27.29 4.14
CA LEU A 734 -18.98 26.35 4.94
C LEU A 734 -17.52 26.36 4.47
N SER A 735 -16.59 26.43 5.42
CA SER A 735 -15.16 26.33 5.15
C SER A 735 -14.49 25.46 6.20
N TYR A 736 -13.73 24.43 5.82
CA TYR A 736 -13.23 23.44 6.77
C TYR A 736 -11.81 23.78 7.26
N THR A 737 -11.54 23.64 8.57
CA THR A 737 -10.44 24.30 9.29
C THR A 737 -9.04 23.71 9.15
N LYS A 738 -8.87 22.46 8.70
CA LYS A 738 -7.53 21.85 8.57
C LYS A 738 -7.08 21.82 7.11
N GLY A 739 -6.16 22.73 6.76
CA GLY A 739 -5.44 22.76 5.47
C GLY A 739 -6.15 23.46 4.31
N ALA A 740 -7.41 23.89 4.43
CA ALA A 740 -8.18 24.51 3.34
C ALA A 740 -8.26 26.05 3.38
N GLN A 741 -7.57 26.71 4.31
CA GLN A 741 -7.59 28.18 4.45
C GLN A 741 -7.16 28.92 3.18
N HIS A 742 -6.28 28.32 2.37
CA HIS A 742 -5.88 28.89 1.09
C HIS A 742 -7.01 28.85 0.05
N TRP A 743 -7.81 27.78 -0.01
CA TRP A 743 -8.99 27.71 -0.88
C TRP A 743 -10.03 28.76 -0.51
N GLN A 744 -10.24 28.97 0.79
CA GLN A 744 -11.10 30.05 1.28
C GLN A 744 -10.57 31.41 0.83
N ARG A 745 -9.25 31.65 0.97
CA ARG A 745 -8.61 32.91 0.58
C ARG A 745 -8.76 33.15 -0.92
N GLN A 746 -8.43 32.16 -1.75
CA GLN A 746 -8.58 32.26 -3.21
C GLN A 746 -10.05 32.46 -3.65
N PHE A 747 -11.00 31.73 -3.05
CA PHE A 747 -12.43 31.93 -3.31
C PHE A 747 -12.89 33.33 -2.89
N HIS A 748 -12.42 33.83 -1.74
CA HIS A 748 -12.72 35.18 -1.27
C HIS A 748 -12.12 36.26 -2.19
N ASP A 749 -10.88 36.09 -2.65
CA ASP A 749 -10.24 37.01 -3.58
C ASP A 749 -10.93 37.00 -4.96
N ARG A 750 -11.41 35.83 -5.41
CA ARG A 750 -12.28 35.72 -6.60
C ARG A 750 -13.56 36.55 -6.44
N LEU A 751 -14.22 36.47 -5.27
CA LEU A 751 -15.42 37.26 -4.99
C LEU A 751 -15.15 38.77 -4.98
N LYS A 752 -13.97 39.23 -4.52
CA LYS A 752 -13.59 40.66 -4.56
C LYS A 752 -13.52 41.22 -5.98
N LEU A 753 -13.33 40.38 -7.00
CA LEU A 753 -13.36 40.82 -8.40
C LEU A 753 -14.76 41.29 -8.84
N GLN A 754 -15.82 40.91 -8.09
CA GLN A 754 -17.18 41.36 -8.35
C GLN A 754 -17.37 42.81 -7.87
N LYS A 755 -17.16 43.79 -8.77
CA LYS A 755 -17.21 45.24 -8.50
C LYS A 755 -18.45 45.75 -7.72
N LYS A 756 -19.58 45.03 -7.76
CA LYS A 756 -20.85 45.44 -7.13
C LYS A 756 -21.23 44.59 -5.91
N LEU A 757 -20.36 43.66 -5.49
CA LEU A 757 -20.57 42.84 -4.31
C LEU A 757 -20.07 43.59 -3.07
N ASN A 758 -20.91 43.70 -2.05
CA ASN A 758 -20.45 44.10 -0.73
C ASN A 758 -19.92 42.87 0.01
N VAL A 759 -18.60 42.66 -0.05
CA VAL A 759 -17.94 41.47 0.52
C VAL A 759 -18.05 41.37 2.05
N SER A 760 -18.35 42.46 2.77
CA SER A 760 -18.60 42.39 4.22
C SER A 760 -19.88 41.65 4.60
N ARG A 761 -20.72 41.31 3.60
CA ARG A 761 -21.93 40.50 3.78
C ARG A 761 -21.76 39.05 3.34
N VAL A 762 -20.51 38.61 3.14
CA VAL A 762 -20.14 37.24 2.82
C VAL A 762 -19.29 36.68 3.97
N HIS A 763 -19.73 35.58 4.54
CA HIS A 763 -19.18 35.01 5.78
C HIS A 763 -18.79 33.55 5.59
N TYR A 764 -17.77 33.10 6.33
CA TYR A 764 -17.28 31.72 6.30
C TYR A 764 -17.36 31.11 7.70
N ILE A 765 -18.10 30.02 7.83
CA ILE A 765 -18.24 29.27 9.07
C ILE A 765 -17.15 28.20 9.08
N ILE A 766 -16.20 28.31 10.02
CA ILE A 766 -14.95 27.55 10.05
C ILE A 766 -14.89 26.45 11.14
N ASP A 767 -15.66 26.59 12.21
CA ASP A 767 -15.60 25.71 13.39
C ASP A 767 -16.90 24.91 13.55
N LEU A 768 -17.16 23.97 12.64
CA LEU A 768 -18.26 23.01 12.78
C LEU A 768 -17.71 21.63 13.15
N GLU A 769 -18.30 21.00 14.18
CA GLU A 769 -18.21 19.54 14.34
C GLU A 769 -19.04 18.91 13.21
N HIS A 770 -18.41 18.80 12.02
CA HIS A 770 -18.91 18.54 10.66
C HIS A 770 -20.34 17.96 10.51
N ASP A 771 -20.72 16.95 11.29
CA ASP A 771 -22.02 16.28 11.18
C ASP A 771 -23.05 16.64 12.26
N LYS A 772 -22.63 17.11 13.44
CA LYS A 772 -23.55 17.40 14.56
C LYS A 772 -24.21 18.77 14.43
N ASP A 773 -23.43 19.77 14.02
CA ASP A 773 -23.89 21.17 14.02
C ASP A 773 -24.60 21.58 12.72
N LEU A 774 -24.46 20.76 11.67
CA LEU A 774 -24.93 21.12 10.34
C LEU A 774 -26.47 21.14 10.24
N GLY A 775 -27.17 20.19 10.89
CA GLY A 775 -28.63 20.16 10.93
C GLY A 775 -29.23 21.43 11.57
N PRO A 776 -28.84 21.76 12.81
CA PRO A 776 -29.22 23.02 13.47
C PRO A 776 -28.84 24.27 12.67
N LEU A 777 -27.66 24.30 12.03
CA LEU A 777 -27.24 25.42 11.20
C LEU A 777 -28.16 25.62 9.98
N VAL A 778 -28.55 24.53 9.31
CA VAL A 778 -29.50 24.59 8.21
C VAL A 778 -30.85 25.10 8.70
N GLN A 779 -31.34 24.61 9.84
CA GLN A 779 -32.60 25.06 10.44
C GLN A 779 -32.61 26.56 10.77
N ALA A 780 -31.45 27.15 11.09
CA ALA A 780 -31.31 28.58 11.34
C ALA A 780 -31.38 29.45 10.08
N ALA A 781 -31.18 28.88 8.89
CA ALA A 781 -31.16 29.62 7.63
C ALA A 781 -32.56 30.01 7.15
N ASP A 782 -32.67 31.17 6.47
CA ASP A 782 -33.92 31.59 5.84
C ASP A 782 -34.12 30.92 4.46
N VAL A 783 -33.00 30.74 3.73
CA VAL A 783 -32.96 30.11 2.41
C VAL A 783 -31.64 29.36 2.25
N VAL A 784 -31.69 28.14 1.73
CA VAL A 784 -30.49 27.44 1.24
C VAL A 784 -30.29 27.75 -0.25
N LEU A 785 -29.10 28.23 -0.58
CA LEU A 785 -28.70 28.51 -1.96
C LEU A 785 -27.96 27.29 -2.53
N THR A 786 -28.60 26.58 -3.46
CA THR A 786 -27.95 25.47 -4.16
C THR A 786 -26.94 26.01 -5.17
N SER A 787 -25.86 25.28 -5.44
CA SER A 787 -24.94 25.61 -6.53
C SER A 787 -25.67 25.59 -7.87
N LEU A 788 -25.24 26.43 -8.82
CA LEU A 788 -25.82 26.46 -10.17
C LEU A 788 -25.39 25.25 -11.01
N HIS A 789 -24.20 24.71 -10.76
CA HIS A 789 -23.55 23.77 -11.70
C HIS A 789 -23.14 22.42 -11.11
N ALA A 790 -22.98 22.33 -9.79
CA ALA A 790 -22.55 21.10 -9.13
C ALA A 790 -23.19 21.00 -7.75
N ASN A 791 -24.20 20.14 -7.62
CA ASN A 791 -24.92 19.92 -6.37
C ASN A 791 -24.79 18.49 -5.91
N LYS A 792 -24.70 18.31 -4.61
CA LYS A 792 -24.84 17.03 -3.92
C LYS A 792 -26.26 16.90 -3.39
N TYR A 793 -26.72 15.66 -3.25
CA TYR A 793 -28.07 15.37 -2.76
C TYR A 793 -28.25 15.73 -1.27
N TYR A 794 -27.18 15.66 -0.47
CA TYR A 794 -27.26 15.83 0.97
C TYR A 794 -27.71 17.24 1.42
N ALA A 795 -27.26 18.29 0.73
CA ALA A 795 -27.66 19.66 1.03
C ALA A 795 -29.19 19.85 0.91
N SER A 796 -29.78 19.32 -0.17
CA SER A 796 -31.23 19.33 -0.37
C SER A 796 -31.95 18.48 0.68
N LEU A 797 -31.44 17.29 1.02
CA LEU A 797 -32.03 16.44 2.07
C LEU A 797 -32.10 17.16 3.42
N LEU A 798 -31.03 17.85 3.83
CA LEU A 798 -31.03 18.61 5.07
C LEU A 798 -32.03 19.78 5.05
N ALA A 799 -32.08 20.53 3.94
CA ALA A 799 -33.04 21.63 3.79
C ALA A 799 -34.49 21.12 3.90
N ILE A 800 -34.80 19.99 3.26
CA ILE A 800 -36.13 19.36 3.29
C ILE A 800 -36.46 18.84 4.69
N ALA A 801 -35.50 18.20 5.37
CA ALA A 801 -35.67 17.77 6.75
C ALA A 801 -36.01 18.98 7.64
N ALA A 802 -35.25 20.07 7.50
CA ALA A 802 -35.37 21.31 8.26
C ALA A 802 -36.59 22.16 7.89
N GLY A 803 -37.30 21.84 6.81
CA GLY A 803 -38.39 22.67 6.31
C GLY A 803 -37.91 24.01 5.73
N VAL A 804 -36.63 24.12 5.37
CA VAL A 804 -36.03 25.37 4.87
C VAL A 804 -36.10 25.38 3.33
N PRO A 805 -36.64 26.46 2.73
CA PRO A 805 -36.69 26.60 1.28
C PRO A 805 -35.30 26.61 0.65
N PHE A 806 -35.19 26.03 -0.54
CA PHE A 806 -33.98 26.10 -1.35
C PHE A 806 -34.35 26.37 -2.82
N VAL A 807 -33.50 27.13 -3.49
CA VAL A 807 -33.70 27.58 -4.88
C VAL A 807 -32.68 26.93 -5.79
N THR A 808 -33.08 26.58 -7.03
CA THR A 808 -32.21 25.93 -8.00
C THR A 808 -32.42 26.42 -9.42
N VAL A 809 -31.44 26.18 -10.30
CA VAL A 809 -31.54 26.34 -11.75
C VAL A 809 -31.21 24.99 -12.40
N PRO A 810 -32.20 24.23 -12.90
CA PRO A 810 -31.91 22.98 -13.58
C PRO A 810 -31.19 23.26 -14.89
N GLY A 811 -29.99 22.71 -15.04
CA GLY A 811 -29.24 22.69 -16.29
C GLY A 811 -29.41 21.36 -17.02
N ASP A 812 -28.42 21.06 -17.86
CA ASP A 812 -28.40 19.89 -18.73
C ASP A 812 -27.87 18.62 -18.07
N LEU A 813 -26.95 18.78 -17.12
CA LEU A 813 -26.24 17.68 -16.49
C LEU A 813 -26.92 17.29 -15.17
N TRP A 814 -26.96 15.99 -14.85
CA TRP A 814 -27.64 15.49 -13.64
C TRP A 814 -27.28 16.22 -12.34
N ARG A 815 -25.99 16.52 -12.11
CA ARG A 815 -25.52 17.29 -10.95
C ARG A 815 -26.12 18.70 -10.79
N THR A 816 -26.69 19.28 -11.84
CA THR A 816 -27.43 20.55 -11.78
C THR A 816 -28.91 20.35 -11.45
N ARG A 817 -29.42 19.14 -11.68
CA ARG A 817 -30.83 18.78 -11.60
C ARG A 817 -31.21 18.04 -10.33
N ILE A 818 -30.24 17.60 -9.53
CA ILE A 818 -30.51 16.95 -8.24
C ILE A 818 -31.45 17.77 -7.34
N PRO A 819 -31.21 19.08 -7.07
CA PRO A 819 -32.16 19.86 -6.27
C PRO A 819 -33.50 20.05 -6.98
N PHE A 820 -33.50 20.17 -8.31
CA PHE A 820 -34.73 20.22 -9.11
C PHE A 820 -35.57 18.95 -8.94
N GLY A 821 -34.96 17.77 -8.98
CA GLY A 821 -35.66 16.49 -8.78
C GLY A 821 -36.32 16.40 -7.40
N PHE A 822 -35.64 16.87 -6.34
CA PHE A 822 -36.27 16.98 -5.03
C PHE A 822 -37.47 17.93 -5.02
N LEU A 823 -37.36 19.11 -5.63
CA LEU A 823 -38.47 20.06 -5.73
C LEU A 823 -39.65 19.49 -6.52
N GLN A 824 -39.38 18.75 -7.60
CA GLN A 824 -40.43 18.03 -8.36
C GLN A 824 -41.12 16.97 -7.52
N GLN A 825 -40.36 16.17 -6.76
CA GLN A 825 -40.91 15.13 -5.87
C GLN A 825 -41.77 15.73 -4.74
N LEU A 826 -41.44 16.95 -4.29
CA LEU A 826 -42.24 17.72 -3.33
C LEU A 826 -43.42 18.49 -3.95
N GLY A 827 -43.50 18.61 -5.28
CA GLY A 827 -44.52 19.42 -5.96
C GLY A 827 -44.31 20.93 -5.80
N ILE A 828 -43.05 21.37 -5.73
CA ILE A 828 -42.67 22.78 -5.58
C ILE A 828 -42.05 23.25 -6.89
N HIS A 829 -42.70 24.20 -7.55
CA HIS A 829 -42.22 24.76 -8.83
C HIS A 829 -41.75 26.20 -8.68
N GLU A 830 -42.18 26.88 -7.62
CA GLU A 830 -41.91 28.29 -7.33
C GLU A 830 -40.47 28.56 -6.90
N CYS A 831 -39.72 27.50 -6.59
CA CYS A 831 -38.29 27.56 -6.25
C CYS A 831 -37.37 27.12 -7.40
N VAL A 832 -37.93 26.90 -8.59
CA VAL A 832 -37.20 26.52 -9.80
C VAL A 832 -37.05 27.75 -10.69
N ALA A 833 -35.81 28.20 -10.89
CA ALA A 833 -35.49 29.32 -11.77
C ALA A 833 -35.00 28.85 -13.15
N ASN A 834 -35.21 29.67 -14.18
CA ASN A 834 -34.73 29.44 -15.55
C ASN A 834 -33.46 30.24 -15.87
N SER A 835 -33.02 31.10 -14.96
CA SER A 835 -31.79 31.89 -15.13
C SER A 835 -31.21 32.30 -13.78
N THR A 836 -29.93 32.68 -13.78
CA THR A 836 -29.27 33.25 -12.58
C THR A 836 -29.96 34.52 -12.06
N SER A 837 -30.66 35.28 -12.91
CA SER A 837 -31.35 36.51 -12.49
C SER A 837 -32.67 36.20 -11.78
N GLU A 838 -33.39 35.19 -12.27
CA GLU A 838 -34.60 34.65 -11.65
C GLU A 838 -34.27 33.91 -10.36
N TYR A 839 -33.19 33.13 -10.33
CA TYR A 839 -32.66 32.49 -9.12
C TYR A 839 -32.47 33.52 -7.99
N ALA A 840 -31.78 34.62 -8.28
CA ALA A 840 -31.58 35.69 -7.32
C ALA A 840 -32.89 36.41 -6.94
N HIS A 841 -33.87 36.47 -7.85
CA HIS A 841 -35.18 37.05 -7.54
C HIS A 841 -35.98 36.17 -6.58
N ILE A 842 -36.04 34.85 -6.84
CA ILE A 842 -36.72 33.87 -5.99
C ILE A 842 -36.07 33.85 -4.60
N ALA A 843 -34.74 33.79 -4.52
CA ALA A 843 -34.01 33.80 -3.25
C ALA A 843 -34.39 35.02 -2.39
N VAL A 844 -34.40 36.21 -2.98
CA VAL A 844 -34.76 37.45 -2.28
C VAL A 844 -36.24 37.50 -1.92
N ARG A 845 -37.11 36.98 -2.79
CA ARG A 845 -38.54 36.88 -2.48
C ARG A 845 -38.78 35.96 -1.28
N LEU A 846 -38.07 34.84 -1.19
CA LEU A 846 -38.18 33.92 -0.06
C LEU A 846 -37.79 34.58 1.28
N THR A 847 -36.95 35.61 1.31
CA THR A 847 -36.62 36.30 2.56
C THR A 847 -37.53 37.51 2.84
N GLN A 848 -37.96 38.23 1.79
CA GLN A 848 -38.71 39.48 1.92
C GLN A 848 -40.25 39.29 1.95
N ASP A 849 -40.77 38.24 1.31
CA ASP A 849 -42.20 37.92 1.26
C ASP A 849 -42.49 36.75 2.22
N GLN A 850 -42.84 37.08 3.47
CA GLN A 850 -43.10 36.10 4.52
C GLN A 850 -44.25 35.14 4.18
N SER A 851 -45.27 35.62 3.46
CA SER A 851 -46.41 34.81 3.02
C SER A 851 -45.97 33.77 1.99
N PHE A 852 -45.20 34.21 0.99
CA PHE A 852 -44.62 33.31 -0.01
C PHE A 852 -43.70 32.27 0.64
N ARG A 853 -42.82 32.69 1.56
CA ARG A 853 -41.96 31.76 2.30
C ARG A 853 -42.77 30.73 3.07
N ALA A 854 -43.78 31.18 3.83
CA ALA A 854 -44.63 30.29 4.63
C ALA A 854 -45.35 29.26 3.75
N GLN A 855 -45.82 29.64 2.56
CA GLN A 855 -46.42 28.72 1.59
C GLN A 855 -45.43 27.64 1.12
N VAL A 856 -44.19 28.04 0.79
CA VAL A 856 -43.15 27.08 0.37
C VAL A 856 -42.75 26.16 1.53
N VAL A 857 -42.53 26.70 2.73
CA VAL A 857 -42.22 25.92 3.94
C VAL A 857 -43.32 24.90 4.22
N GLN A 858 -44.59 25.32 4.16
CA GLN A 858 -45.72 24.42 4.38
C GLN A 858 -45.73 23.28 3.36
N LYS A 859 -45.50 23.56 2.07
CA LYS A 859 -45.38 22.52 1.04
C LYS A 859 -44.25 21.53 1.34
N ILE A 860 -43.09 22.00 1.80
CA ILE A 860 -41.97 21.13 2.19
C ILE A 860 -42.39 20.23 3.35
N VAL A 861 -42.95 20.80 4.42
CA VAL A 861 -43.34 20.06 5.63
C VAL A 861 -44.44 19.03 5.34
N ASP A 862 -45.42 19.38 4.51
CA ASP A 862 -46.52 18.48 4.14
C ASP A 862 -46.04 17.34 3.24
N ASN A 863 -45.08 17.61 2.34
CA ASN A 863 -44.66 16.66 1.31
C ASN A 863 -43.32 15.98 1.58
N ARG A 864 -42.57 16.30 2.64
CA ARG A 864 -41.26 15.68 2.93
C ARG A 864 -41.31 14.17 3.13
N HIS A 865 -42.48 13.61 3.48
CA HIS A 865 -42.73 12.15 3.51
C HIS A 865 -42.66 11.49 2.12
N ARG A 866 -42.70 12.27 1.04
CA ARG A 866 -42.48 11.78 -0.32
C ARG A 866 -41.01 11.60 -0.62
N VAL A 867 -40.11 12.21 0.15
CA VAL A 867 -38.64 12.10 0.01
C VAL A 867 -38.09 11.13 1.05
N PHE A 868 -38.51 11.27 2.30
CA PHE A 868 -38.15 10.37 3.39
C PHE A 868 -39.13 9.21 3.46
N GLN A 869 -38.62 7.98 3.63
CA GLN A 869 -39.41 6.74 3.63
C GLN A 869 -40.21 6.50 2.33
N ASP A 870 -39.70 7.00 1.19
CA ASP A 870 -40.30 6.78 -0.13
C ASP A 870 -40.24 5.32 -0.55
N LYS A 871 -41.33 4.57 -0.33
CA LYS A 871 -41.40 3.15 -0.70
C LYS A 871 -41.23 2.92 -2.21
N GLN A 872 -41.47 3.93 -3.05
CA GLN A 872 -41.24 3.82 -4.49
C GLN A 872 -39.74 3.65 -4.79
N ALA A 873 -38.85 4.32 -4.04
CA ALA A 873 -37.42 4.15 -4.20
C ALA A 873 -36.99 2.67 -4.02
N VAL A 874 -37.50 1.99 -2.99
CA VAL A 874 -37.20 0.57 -2.73
C VAL A 874 -37.69 -0.33 -3.88
N ALA A 875 -38.89 -0.05 -4.41
CA ALA A 875 -39.45 -0.77 -5.54
C ALA A 875 -38.61 -0.57 -6.82
N GLU A 876 -38.14 0.64 -7.08
CA GLU A 876 -37.31 0.96 -8.25
C GLU A 876 -35.89 0.39 -8.15
N TRP A 877 -35.28 0.41 -6.97
CA TRP A 877 -34.03 -0.33 -6.73
C TRP A 877 -34.20 -1.84 -6.94
N THR A 878 -35.31 -2.40 -6.48
CA THR A 878 -35.65 -3.81 -6.72
C THR A 878 -35.83 -4.09 -8.22
N ARG A 879 -36.45 -3.18 -8.97
CA ARG A 879 -36.60 -3.28 -10.43
C ARG A 879 -35.23 -3.29 -11.13
N PHE A 880 -34.34 -2.38 -10.74
CA PHE A 880 -32.98 -2.34 -11.24
C PHE A 880 -32.25 -3.67 -10.95
N LEU A 881 -32.22 -4.10 -9.69
CA LEU A 881 -31.48 -5.30 -9.29
C LEU A 881 -31.99 -6.56 -9.99
N ARG A 882 -33.31 -6.74 -10.15
CA ARG A 882 -33.87 -7.88 -10.89
C ARG A 882 -33.44 -7.91 -12.36
N MET A 883 -33.39 -6.75 -13.00
CA MET A 883 -32.87 -6.60 -14.36
C MET A 883 -31.38 -6.95 -14.42
N ALA A 884 -30.57 -6.38 -13.52
CA ALA A 884 -29.14 -6.62 -13.44
C ALA A 884 -28.81 -8.10 -13.14
N ILE A 885 -29.55 -8.76 -12.25
CA ILE A 885 -29.40 -10.19 -11.94
C ILE A 885 -29.73 -11.04 -13.17
N THR A 886 -30.78 -10.70 -13.91
CA THR A 886 -31.16 -11.42 -15.14
C THR A 886 -30.03 -11.34 -16.16
N GLU A 887 -29.44 -10.15 -16.32
CA GLU A 887 -28.30 -9.93 -17.20
C GLU A 887 -27.04 -10.66 -16.72
N ALA A 888 -26.75 -10.61 -15.42
CA ALA A 888 -25.63 -11.33 -14.81
C ALA A 888 -25.70 -12.84 -15.08
N ARG A 889 -26.89 -13.43 -14.93
CA ARG A 889 -27.13 -14.86 -15.22
C ARG A 889 -26.95 -15.20 -16.70
N LYS A 890 -27.36 -14.31 -17.62
CA LYS A 890 -27.10 -14.50 -19.06
C LYS A 890 -25.61 -14.50 -19.37
N ARG A 891 -24.86 -13.54 -18.81
CA ARG A 891 -23.41 -13.41 -19.00
C ARG A 891 -22.65 -14.63 -18.48
N ARG A 892 -23.04 -15.17 -17.32
CA ARG A 892 -22.47 -16.42 -16.77
C ARG A 892 -22.71 -17.61 -17.71
N LYS A 893 -23.95 -17.82 -18.18
CA LYS A 893 -24.27 -18.90 -19.13
C LYS A 893 -23.49 -18.81 -20.45
N ALA A 894 -23.27 -17.59 -20.95
CA ALA A 894 -22.49 -17.37 -22.17
C ALA A 894 -21.00 -17.72 -21.99
N HIS A 895 -20.44 -17.56 -20.78
CA HIS A 895 -19.07 -17.96 -20.46
C HIS A 895 -18.94 -19.47 -20.16
N GLU A 896 -20.00 -20.11 -19.67
CA GLU A 896 -20.03 -21.56 -19.39
C GLU A 896 -20.31 -22.42 -20.64
N SER A 897 -20.76 -21.82 -21.75
CA SER A 897 -20.97 -22.54 -23.01
C SER A 897 -19.62 -22.67 -23.73
N PRO A 898 -19.01 -23.87 -23.79
CA PRO A 898 -17.79 -24.05 -24.56
C PRO A 898 -18.14 -23.79 -26.04
N SER A 899 -17.25 -23.11 -26.73
CA SER A 899 -17.23 -23.00 -28.18
C SER A 899 -17.33 -24.39 -28.83
N ILE A 900 -18.56 -24.82 -29.13
CA ILE A 900 -18.84 -25.79 -30.17
C ILE A 900 -18.66 -25.04 -31.49
N ALA A 901 -17.42 -25.00 -31.97
CA ALA A 901 -17.03 -24.84 -33.37
C ALA A 901 -15.50 -24.79 -33.45
N LEU A 902 -14.87 -25.95 -33.28
CA LEU A 902 -13.60 -26.22 -33.95
C LEU A 902 -13.97 -26.83 -35.30
N SER A 903 -13.77 -26.06 -36.37
CA SER A 903 -13.52 -26.55 -37.73
C SER A 903 -12.56 -25.59 -38.41
#